data_AF-A0A162Q1G7-F1
#
_entry.id   AF-A0A162Q1G7-F1
#
_cell.length_a   1.000
_cell.length_b   1.000
_cell.length_c   1.000
_cell.angle_alpha   90.00
_cell.angle_beta   90.00
_cell.angle_gamma   90.00
#
_symmetry.space_group_name_H-M   'P 1'
#
loop_
_entity.id
_entity.type
_entity.pdbx_description
1 polymer ?
#
loop_
_entity_poly.entity_id
_entity_poly.type
_entity_poly.pdbx_seq_one_letter_code
_entity_poly.pdbx_strand_id
1 'polypeptide(L)'
;MDPSATGAIKADDGSNSPYNFDVGKGIPTSDNLYANTLAFNYLYQHTFGQMNGKVNYECNVDVDYVLKWKEKQPPTTGPDGKPVIVADKDMSETESKTYSFTFTKDYTYWEIKNLELYGIDKSVMRNYALPGGEVILNPSGYTPPTMASSHSDTVEDHVKPQEGASITYTPPAVVGGTTKPSPPDDTSRLKGMAETGTKDPLVKNDKVDFNGQKIMDDSEVSKTGPTPTKIPNPTTIGNTVLYQNALLISSALLNKLNTTSTGTIYYTLLPQNIGGGSDKQYPINAINTVTVHTPTVIYANASDDAAHNQKTVPNYSRRAFILDRNFKVYMPTTGQHRNISGYGDRDYAKYIKAKQVRFEFDVYTADKSIFYPKDTWITIPVSEFEKTFFLPVWVNEGDYIVYFRSFAENAPASGFTTESEANLNLDNHVATDTVPVEVIGRLYDFRITDIADPNWETVFRTAKGSSPSNGTSYSVGTKGIDGAANGKIAPYVLPILRGSHPVASFKSMTVKTGYHFKFDLKTKGNMFEDKDAIRVTPTFYFQDNQASTPAKRVEVDLYYHSDTKKFVKIGSSSAVERRNIILNQRLRNVPVTDILNTAGSLYDMKTGWTMTRPQYLTAYQKRSTEQTYVGGYDIQLLPSPLRTFINTFDRPVNASASPARTNASIQQWYGEYSLPAAVYVVAKGTDLAVYGKTNKLDEKSPIFLRNGYISLNFNLETIRNADLNKPHLQYIKGPLNNQWWNMEGYDGSDDARDRMITDPYGVQYLLKDGDVVFYDANKSSYDDYAPNGTH
;
A
#
# COMPACT_ATOMS: atom_id res chain seq x y z
N MET A 1 52.86 3.85 -3.77
CA MET A 1 52.07 4.75 -2.91
C MET A 1 50.71 5.09 -3.52
N ASP A 2 49.99 4.09 -4.04
CA ASP A 2 48.60 4.21 -4.50
C ASP A 2 47.90 2.91 -4.11
N PRO A 3 46.85 2.95 -3.27
CA PRO A 3 46.15 1.75 -2.82
C PRO A 3 45.19 1.17 -3.86
N SER A 4 44.96 1.84 -4.99
CA SER A 4 43.91 1.48 -5.97
C SER A 4 42.57 1.23 -5.29
N ALA A 5 42.23 2.07 -4.31
CA ALA A 5 41.12 1.85 -3.41
C ALA A 5 39.76 2.10 -4.09
N THR A 6 38.87 1.11 -4.01
CA THR A 6 37.48 1.17 -4.47
C THR A 6 36.53 0.67 -3.40
N GLY A 7 35.24 0.98 -3.49
CA GLY A 7 34.27 0.53 -2.50
C GLY A 7 32.84 0.44 -3.02
N ALA A 8 31.97 -0.16 -2.23
CA ALA A 8 30.54 -0.20 -2.52
C ALA A 8 29.71 -0.07 -1.24
N ILE A 9 28.50 0.48 -1.39
CA ILE A 9 27.45 0.51 -0.37
C ILE A 9 26.21 -0.05 -1.03
N LYS A 10 25.83 -1.29 -0.74
CA LYS A 10 24.76 -2.02 -1.46
C LYS A 10 23.76 -2.64 -0.49
N ALA A 11 22.64 -3.12 -1.01
CA ALA A 11 21.62 -3.80 -0.20
C ALA A 11 22.23 -5.06 0.44
N ASP A 12 22.02 -5.21 1.75
CA ASP A 12 22.41 -6.38 2.51
C ASP A 12 21.23 -7.33 2.67
N ASP A 13 21.29 -8.45 1.96
CA ASP A 13 20.26 -9.48 1.99
C ASP A 13 20.76 -10.70 2.76
N GLY A 14 21.01 -10.52 4.05
CA GLY A 14 21.40 -11.60 4.97
C GLY A 14 20.26 -12.55 5.34
N SER A 15 19.05 -12.40 4.76
CA SER A 15 17.82 -13.05 5.24
C SER A 15 17.11 -13.98 4.24
N ASN A 16 17.69 -14.24 3.07
CA ASN A 16 17.01 -14.93 1.97
C ASN A 16 15.66 -14.27 1.61
N SER A 17 15.59 -12.94 1.62
CA SER A 17 14.37 -12.24 1.19
C SER A 17 14.29 -12.27 -0.34
N PRO A 18 13.15 -12.62 -0.96
CA PRO A 18 13.09 -12.78 -2.42
C PRO A 18 13.26 -11.47 -3.22
N TYR A 19 13.44 -10.33 -2.53
CA TYR A 19 13.36 -8.99 -3.10
C TYR A 19 14.66 -8.22 -2.89
N ASN A 20 15.68 -8.48 -3.72
CA ASN A 20 16.95 -7.75 -3.69
C ASN A 20 16.77 -6.31 -4.22
N PHE A 21 17.18 -5.28 -3.48
CA PHE A 21 17.05 -3.88 -3.88
C PHE A 21 18.24 -3.38 -4.70
N ASP A 22 17.93 -2.69 -5.80
CA ASP A 22 18.94 -1.90 -6.52
C ASP A 22 19.08 -0.52 -5.85
N VAL A 23 20.06 -0.40 -4.94
CA VAL A 23 20.29 0.82 -4.15
C VAL A 23 20.49 2.08 -4.99
N GLY A 24 20.93 1.98 -6.25
CA GLY A 24 21.04 3.13 -7.13
C GLY A 24 19.67 3.67 -7.55
N LYS A 25 18.66 2.79 -7.64
CA LYS A 25 17.29 3.10 -8.06
C LYS A 25 16.32 3.34 -6.91
N GLY A 26 16.53 2.64 -5.79
CA GLY A 26 15.68 2.72 -4.61
C GLY A 26 16.00 1.62 -3.60
N ILE A 27 16.12 2.00 -2.34
CA ILE A 27 16.05 1.09 -1.19
C ILE A 27 15.20 1.77 -0.09
N PRO A 28 14.27 1.06 0.55
CA PRO A 28 13.48 1.62 1.64
C PRO A 28 14.30 1.90 2.89
N THR A 29 13.78 2.77 3.75
CA THR A 29 14.16 2.75 5.16
C THR A 29 13.80 1.41 5.81
N SER A 30 14.43 1.09 6.94
CA SER A 30 14.23 -0.19 7.65
C SER A 30 14.66 -1.45 6.87
N ASP A 31 15.40 -1.27 5.78
CA ASP A 31 16.24 -2.31 5.16
C ASP A 31 17.71 -2.07 5.47
N ASN A 32 18.52 -3.11 5.29
CA ASN A 32 19.94 -3.09 5.63
C ASN A 32 20.81 -2.84 4.40
N LEU A 33 21.92 -2.16 4.63
CA LEU A 33 23.03 -2.02 3.70
C LEU A 33 24.23 -2.85 4.18
N TYR A 34 25.13 -3.13 3.26
CA TYR A 34 26.52 -3.44 3.59
C TYR A 34 27.43 -2.39 2.96
N ALA A 35 28.59 -2.19 3.56
CA ALA A 35 29.66 -1.37 3.02
C ALA A 35 30.95 -2.21 2.91
N ASN A 36 31.68 -2.05 1.82
CA ASN A 36 32.96 -2.70 1.63
C ASN A 36 33.99 -1.80 0.94
N THR A 37 35.25 -2.04 1.24
CA THR A 37 36.42 -1.40 0.61
C THR A 37 37.36 -2.46 0.07
N LEU A 38 37.82 -2.29 -1.17
CA LEU A 38 38.90 -3.06 -1.78
C LEU A 38 40.09 -2.15 -1.98
N ALA A 39 41.26 -2.61 -1.57
CA ALA A 39 42.52 -1.91 -1.73
C ALA A 39 43.68 -2.89 -1.65
N PHE A 40 44.89 -2.44 -1.95
CA PHE A 40 46.09 -3.24 -1.77
C PHE A 40 46.35 -3.60 -0.30
N ASN A 41 46.78 -4.84 -0.05
CA ASN A 41 47.02 -5.39 1.28
C ASN A 41 48.17 -4.70 2.04
N TYR A 42 49.07 -4.02 1.34
CA TYR A 42 50.05 -3.10 1.92
C TYR A 42 50.49 -2.07 0.89
N LEU A 43 51.17 -1.02 1.35
CA LEU A 43 51.86 -0.06 0.49
C LEU A 43 53.33 -0.01 0.89
N TYR A 44 54.20 0.27 -0.08
CA TYR A 44 55.59 0.52 0.22
C TYR A 44 56.15 1.61 -0.70
N GLN A 45 57.23 2.23 -0.21
CA GLN A 45 58.14 3.01 -1.02
C GLN A 45 59.56 2.82 -0.50
N HIS A 46 60.54 2.83 -1.40
CA HIS A 46 61.92 2.58 -1.03
C HIS A 46 62.86 3.28 -2.01
N THR A 47 64.08 3.52 -1.56
CA THR A 47 65.18 4.01 -2.38
C THR A 47 66.45 3.30 -1.92
N PHE A 48 66.96 2.42 -2.77
CA PHE A 48 68.24 1.74 -2.54
C PHE A 48 69.31 2.44 -3.37
N GLY A 49 70.36 2.91 -2.70
CA GLY A 49 71.48 3.59 -3.33
C GLY A 49 72.66 2.64 -3.50
N GLN A 50 73.20 2.55 -4.71
CA GLN A 50 74.47 1.85 -4.93
C GLN A 50 75.62 2.79 -4.63
N MET A 51 76.39 2.46 -3.60
CA MET A 51 77.57 3.18 -3.17
C MET A 51 78.79 2.62 -3.88
N ASN A 52 79.65 3.51 -4.39
CA ASN A 52 80.89 3.16 -5.08
C ASN A 52 82.05 3.86 -4.37
N GLY A 53 83.12 3.14 -4.11
CA GLY A 53 84.29 3.70 -3.43
C GLY A 53 85.58 2.96 -3.76
N LYS A 54 86.67 3.41 -3.15
CA LYS A 54 88.01 2.87 -3.33
C LYS A 54 88.66 2.66 -1.96
N VAL A 55 89.26 1.49 -1.73
CA VAL A 55 90.20 1.29 -0.61
C VAL A 55 91.59 1.63 -1.12
N ASN A 56 92.29 2.52 -0.41
CA ASN A 56 93.67 2.90 -0.70
C ASN A 56 94.63 2.01 0.08
N TYR A 57 95.59 1.41 -0.62
CA TYR A 57 96.64 0.59 -0.05
C TYR A 57 97.98 1.29 -0.20
N GLU A 58 98.74 1.37 0.89
CA GLU A 58 100.14 1.79 0.90
C GLU A 58 101.01 0.55 1.06
N CYS A 59 101.94 0.33 0.12
CA CYS A 59 102.81 -0.84 0.13
C CYS A 59 104.28 -0.39 0.10
N ASN A 60 105.05 -0.94 1.04
CA ASN A 60 106.50 -0.77 1.11
C ASN A 60 107.14 -2.15 0.93
N VAL A 61 108.00 -2.30 -0.09
CA VAL A 61 108.71 -3.55 -0.39
C VAL A 61 110.20 -3.29 -0.42
N ASP A 62 110.94 -3.98 0.42
CA ASP A 62 112.40 -3.98 0.39
C ASP A 62 112.88 -5.09 -0.55
N VAL A 63 113.73 -4.72 -1.51
CA VAL A 63 114.32 -5.67 -2.47
C VAL A 63 115.83 -5.58 -2.41
N ASP A 64 116.47 -6.73 -2.17
CA ASP A 64 117.91 -6.88 -2.18
C ASP A 64 118.41 -7.18 -3.60
N TYR A 65 119.21 -6.28 -4.16
CA TYR A 65 119.85 -6.48 -5.46
C TYR A 65 121.29 -6.91 -5.27
N VAL A 66 121.64 -8.08 -5.82
CA VAL A 66 123.03 -8.50 -5.93
C VAL A 66 123.67 -7.81 -7.15
N LEU A 67 124.51 -6.83 -6.88
CA LEU A 67 125.25 -6.05 -7.87
C LEU A 67 126.62 -6.68 -8.10
N LYS A 68 126.96 -6.98 -9.34
CA LYS A 68 128.26 -7.57 -9.71
C LYS A 68 129.00 -6.68 -10.72
N TRP A 69 130.25 -6.38 -10.43
CA TRP A 69 131.15 -5.64 -11.33
C TRP A 69 132.59 -6.12 -11.15
N LYS A 70 133.48 -5.72 -12.07
CA LYS A 70 134.91 -6.03 -12.01
C LYS A 70 135.69 -4.76 -11.72
N GLU A 71 136.55 -4.80 -10.71
CA GLU A 71 137.41 -3.67 -10.32
C GLU A 71 138.84 -3.91 -10.80
N LYS A 72 139.33 -3.01 -11.66
CA LYS A 72 140.70 -3.07 -12.21
C LYS A 72 141.72 -2.98 -11.09
N GLN A 73 142.60 -3.96 -11.01
CA GLN A 73 143.66 -3.99 -10.01
C GLN A 73 144.92 -3.27 -10.53
N PRO A 74 145.60 -2.47 -9.69
CA PRO A 74 146.86 -1.85 -10.08
C PRO A 74 147.92 -2.92 -10.39
N PRO A 75 148.78 -2.74 -11.41
CA PRO A 75 149.81 -3.71 -11.75
C PRO A 75 150.78 -3.92 -10.59
N THR A 76 151.12 -5.17 -10.28
CA THR A 76 152.10 -5.50 -9.22
C THR A 76 153.46 -5.79 -9.83
N THR A 77 154.55 -5.46 -9.12
CA THR A 77 155.92 -5.63 -9.62
C THR A 77 156.39 -7.07 -9.42
N GLY A 78 156.70 -7.77 -10.51
CA GLY A 78 157.32 -9.10 -10.46
C GLY A 78 158.77 -9.06 -9.96
N PRO A 79 159.37 -10.22 -9.61
CA PRO A 79 160.75 -10.31 -9.08
C PRO A 79 161.83 -9.73 -10.00
N ASP A 80 161.52 -9.52 -11.27
CA ASP A 80 162.36 -8.95 -12.34
C ASP A 80 162.12 -7.44 -12.56
N GLY A 81 161.34 -6.77 -11.71
CA GLY A 81 161.11 -5.33 -11.75
C GLY A 81 160.10 -4.87 -12.81
N LYS A 82 159.41 -5.77 -13.50
CA LYS A 82 158.39 -5.44 -14.52
C LYS A 82 156.97 -5.52 -13.94
N PRO A 83 156.06 -4.60 -14.31
CA PRO A 83 154.66 -4.63 -13.87
C PRO A 83 153.91 -5.80 -14.53
N VAL A 84 153.29 -6.64 -13.71
CA VAL A 84 152.39 -7.72 -14.11
C VAL A 84 150.95 -7.20 -14.01
N ILE A 85 150.18 -7.34 -15.10
CA ILE A 85 148.75 -7.03 -15.11
C ILE A 85 148.03 -8.07 -14.24
N VAL A 86 147.40 -7.60 -13.16
CA VAL A 86 146.57 -8.45 -12.29
C VAL A 86 145.17 -8.49 -12.87
N ALA A 87 144.59 -9.69 -12.97
CA ALA A 87 143.22 -9.85 -13.44
C ALA A 87 142.25 -9.04 -12.57
N ASP A 88 141.27 -8.39 -13.20
CA ASP A 88 140.27 -7.59 -12.50
C ASP A 88 139.56 -8.43 -11.44
N LYS A 89 139.41 -7.85 -10.25
CA LYS A 89 138.79 -8.53 -9.12
C LYS A 89 137.28 -8.52 -9.30
N ASP A 90 136.66 -9.69 -9.22
CA ASP A 90 135.20 -9.77 -9.17
C ASP A 90 134.71 -9.21 -7.84
N MET A 91 133.85 -8.20 -7.94
CA MET A 91 133.19 -7.55 -6.82
C MET A 91 131.71 -7.92 -6.86
N SER A 92 131.17 -8.21 -5.67
CA SER A 92 129.76 -8.46 -5.46
C SER A 92 129.33 -7.72 -4.20
N GLU A 93 128.25 -6.98 -4.29
CA GLU A 93 127.64 -6.27 -3.16
C GLU A 93 126.14 -6.46 -3.23
N THR A 94 125.52 -6.61 -2.07
CA THR A 94 124.06 -6.58 -1.96
C THR A 94 123.66 -5.18 -1.57
N GLU A 95 122.82 -4.54 -2.40
CA GLU A 95 122.25 -3.23 -2.12
C GLU A 95 120.74 -3.38 -1.97
N SER A 96 120.21 -3.00 -0.80
CA SER A 96 118.78 -3.00 -0.52
C SER A 96 118.16 -1.70 -1.03
N LYS A 97 117.08 -1.81 -1.80
CA LYS A 97 116.29 -0.67 -2.25
C LYS A 97 114.84 -0.84 -1.83
N THR A 98 114.32 0.14 -1.10
CA THR A 98 112.91 0.20 -0.71
C THR A 98 112.08 0.84 -1.81
N TYR A 99 110.98 0.17 -2.18
CA TYR A 99 109.96 0.69 -3.07
C TYR A 99 108.70 1.03 -2.29
N SER A 100 108.25 2.27 -2.39
CA SER A 100 106.96 2.71 -1.85
C SER A 100 106.03 3.10 -3.00
N PHE A 101 104.82 2.54 -3.01
CA PHE A 101 103.79 2.89 -3.98
C PHE A 101 102.40 2.69 -3.39
N THR A 102 101.44 3.40 -3.98
CA THR A 102 100.02 3.26 -3.63
C THR A 102 99.24 2.67 -4.80
N PHE A 103 98.21 1.90 -4.46
CA PHE A 103 97.22 1.41 -5.40
C PHE A 103 95.85 1.35 -4.73
N THR A 104 94.80 1.22 -5.54
CA THR A 104 93.43 1.24 -5.05
C THR A 104 92.67 -0.01 -5.47
N LYS A 105 91.79 -0.51 -4.61
CA LYS A 105 90.79 -1.52 -4.97
C LYS A 105 89.40 -0.90 -4.91
N ASP A 106 88.71 -0.91 -6.04
CA ASP A 106 87.35 -0.41 -6.14
C ASP A 106 86.39 -1.39 -5.46
N TYR A 107 85.33 -0.85 -4.86
CA TYR A 107 84.28 -1.64 -4.24
C TYR A 107 82.90 -1.00 -4.45
N THR A 108 81.85 -1.81 -4.32
CA THR A 108 80.46 -1.34 -4.40
C THR A 108 79.56 -2.11 -3.43
N TYR A 109 78.67 -1.40 -2.74
CA TYR A 109 77.62 -2.02 -1.90
C TYR A 109 76.32 -1.23 -2.04
N TRP A 110 75.22 -1.78 -1.52
CA TRP A 110 73.90 -1.15 -1.50
C TRP A 110 73.51 -0.71 -0.10
N GLU A 111 72.97 0.49 -0.03
CA GLU A 111 72.54 1.15 1.19
C GLU A 111 71.06 1.57 1.07
N ILE A 112 70.34 1.55 2.18
CA ILE A 112 68.95 1.97 2.27
C ILE A 112 68.91 3.48 2.48
N LYS A 113 68.52 4.24 1.44
CA LYS A 113 68.29 5.69 1.56
C LYS A 113 66.88 6.02 2.07
N ASN A 114 65.90 5.20 1.73
CA ASN A 114 64.56 5.24 2.31
C ASN A 114 63.92 3.85 2.24
N LEU A 115 63.16 3.48 3.26
CA LEU A 115 62.37 2.24 3.29
C LEU A 115 61.16 2.44 4.18
N GLU A 116 59.98 2.44 3.56
CA GLU A 116 58.70 2.56 4.24
C GLU A 116 57.77 1.43 3.82
N LEU A 117 57.13 0.79 4.79
CA LEU A 117 56.14 -0.26 4.60
C LEU A 117 54.91 0.07 5.43
N TYR A 118 53.72 -0.04 4.83
CA TYR A 118 52.47 0.36 5.45
C TYR A 118 51.45 -0.77 5.43
N GLY A 119 50.80 -1.03 6.57
CA GLY A 119 49.68 -1.95 6.70
C GLY A 119 48.34 -1.23 6.76
N ILE A 120 47.25 -1.91 6.40
CA ILE A 120 45.89 -1.38 6.53
C ILE A 120 45.54 -1.16 8.00
N ASP A 121 45.06 0.04 8.35
CA ASP A 121 44.45 0.36 9.65
C ASP A 121 42.93 0.14 9.61
N LYS A 122 42.24 0.92 8.77
CA LYS A 122 40.78 0.90 8.62
C LYS A 122 40.34 1.58 7.34
N SER A 123 39.05 1.51 7.03
CA SER A 123 38.42 2.47 6.11
C SER A 123 37.17 3.09 6.71
N VAL A 124 36.85 4.30 6.28
CA VAL A 124 35.65 5.03 6.71
C VAL A 124 34.82 5.33 5.48
N MET A 125 33.56 4.92 5.49
CA MET A 125 32.59 5.09 4.40
C MET A 125 31.47 6.01 4.86
N ARG A 126 31.03 6.94 4.01
CA ARG A 126 30.00 7.94 4.31
C ARG A 126 28.94 7.97 3.22
N ASN A 127 27.69 8.00 3.62
CA ASN A 127 26.52 8.17 2.76
C ASN A 127 25.31 8.53 3.63
N TYR A 128 24.37 9.31 3.09
CA TYR A 128 23.12 9.68 3.76
C TYR A 128 22.35 8.50 4.36
N ALA A 129 22.33 7.35 3.68
CA ALA A 129 21.59 6.15 4.06
C ALA A 129 22.29 5.31 5.13
N LEU A 130 23.58 5.54 5.43
CA LEU A 130 24.29 4.78 6.46
C LEU A 130 23.80 5.17 7.87
N PRO A 131 23.85 4.25 8.85
CA PRO A 131 23.56 4.56 10.25
C PRO A 131 24.44 5.72 10.73
N GLY A 132 23.85 6.84 11.13
CA GLY A 132 24.59 8.04 11.54
C GLY A 132 25.36 8.75 10.41
N GLY A 133 25.17 8.34 9.14
CA GLY A 133 25.82 8.94 7.97
C GLY A 133 27.23 8.43 7.68
N GLU A 134 27.80 7.59 8.55
CA GLU A 134 29.20 7.12 8.49
C GLU A 134 29.33 5.72 9.11
N VAL A 135 30.21 4.89 8.53
CA VAL A 135 30.60 3.60 9.11
C VAL A 135 32.12 3.42 9.03
N ILE A 136 32.70 2.83 10.08
CA ILE A 136 34.13 2.49 10.16
C ILE A 136 34.29 0.98 9.92
N LEU A 137 34.97 0.60 8.85
CA LEU A 137 35.28 -0.78 8.51
C LEU A 137 36.67 -1.12 9.06
N ASN A 138 36.72 -1.98 10.08
CA ASN A 138 37.97 -2.50 10.62
C ASN A 138 38.37 -3.78 9.88
N PRO A 139 39.67 -4.00 9.63
CA PRO A 139 40.14 -5.17 8.88
C PRO A 139 39.90 -6.46 9.66
N SER A 140 39.21 -7.41 9.04
CA SER A 140 38.95 -8.76 9.56
C SER A 140 39.77 -9.81 8.79
N GLY A 141 40.39 -10.75 9.50
CA GLY A 141 41.20 -11.81 8.89
C GLY A 141 42.44 -11.32 8.15
N TYR A 142 42.90 -10.10 8.44
CA TYR A 142 44.07 -9.48 7.82
C TYR A 142 45.27 -9.54 8.74
N THR A 143 46.43 -9.87 8.17
CA THR A 143 47.72 -9.82 8.86
C THR A 143 48.63 -8.89 8.05
N PRO A 144 49.18 -7.82 8.65
CA PRO A 144 50.08 -6.93 7.94
C PRO A 144 51.39 -7.64 7.57
N PRO A 145 52.04 -7.25 6.46
CA PRO A 145 53.35 -7.79 6.11
C PRO A 145 54.38 -7.44 7.19
N THR A 146 55.42 -8.26 7.30
CA THR A 146 56.54 -8.04 8.21
C THR A 146 57.78 -7.58 7.46
N MET A 147 58.57 -6.74 8.12
CA MET A 147 59.82 -6.21 7.61
C MET A 147 60.87 -6.27 8.71
N ALA A 148 62.05 -6.74 8.38
CA ALA A 148 63.25 -6.59 9.20
C ALA A 148 64.30 -5.85 8.37
N SER A 149 64.92 -4.83 8.94
CA SER A 149 65.94 -4.05 8.26
C SER A 149 67.11 -3.75 9.18
N SER A 150 68.28 -3.52 8.59
CA SER A 150 69.46 -3.00 9.28
C SER A 150 70.14 -2.04 8.33
N HIS A 151 70.53 -0.89 8.85
CA HIS A 151 71.08 0.20 8.08
C HIS A 151 72.28 0.83 8.80
N SER A 152 73.34 1.16 8.07
CA SER A 152 74.39 2.06 8.54
C SER A 152 74.76 3.10 7.47
N ASP A 153 74.96 4.34 7.89
CA ASP A 153 75.54 5.40 7.06
C ASP A 153 77.08 5.37 7.06
N THR A 154 77.69 4.48 7.87
CA THR A 154 79.14 4.42 8.08
C THR A 154 79.80 3.44 7.13
N VAL A 155 80.72 3.91 6.29
CA VAL A 155 81.39 3.10 5.25
C VAL A 155 82.14 1.90 5.85
N GLU A 156 82.73 2.05 7.02
CA GLU A 156 83.49 1.00 7.72
C GLU A 156 82.61 -0.17 8.18
N ASP A 157 81.30 0.03 8.35
CA ASP A 157 80.35 -1.05 8.64
C ASP A 157 80.02 -1.89 7.38
N HIS A 158 80.31 -1.33 6.20
CA HIS A 158 80.04 -1.94 4.90
C HIS A 158 81.26 -2.48 4.20
N VAL A 159 82.46 -1.97 4.50
CA VAL A 159 83.67 -2.22 3.72
C VAL A 159 84.81 -2.60 4.65
N LYS A 160 85.34 -3.81 4.46
CA LYS A 160 86.47 -4.35 5.21
C LYS A 160 87.67 -4.56 4.28
N PRO A 161 88.70 -3.70 4.38
CA PRO A 161 89.97 -3.89 3.67
C PRO A 161 90.57 -5.26 3.96
N GLN A 162 91.12 -5.91 2.93
CA GLN A 162 91.91 -7.14 3.09
C GLN A 162 93.38 -6.81 3.34
N GLU A 163 94.11 -7.70 4.02
CA GLU A 163 95.55 -7.55 4.22
C GLU A 163 96.30 -7.45 2.88
N GLY A 164 97.28 -6.55 2.83
CA GLY A 164 98.15 -6.38 1.66
C GLY A 164 98.95 -7.65 1.39
N ALA A 165 99.19 -7.94 0.12
CA ALA A 165 99.95 -9.13 -0.26
C ALA A 165 101.40 -9.08 0.19
N SER A 166 101.88 -10.21 0.73
CA SER A 166 103.32 -10.43 0.91
C SER A 166 103.99 -10.58 -0.45
N ILE A 167 104.85 -9.62 -0.82
CA ILE A 167 105.55 -9.61 -2.09
C ILE A 167 106.90 -10.31 -1.94
N THR A 168 107.02 -11.50 -2.53
CA THR A 168 108.31 -12.18 -2.67
C THR A 168 108.83 -11.95 -4.09
N TYR A 169 109.83 -11.08 -4.24
CA TYR A 169 110.49 -10.82 -5.51
C TYR A 169 112.00 -10.97 -5.35
N THR A 170 112.58 -11.96 -6.03
CA THR A 170 114.03 -12.16 -6.10
C THR A 170 114.52 -11.71 -7.48
N PRO A 171 115.10 -10.51 -7.61
CA PRO A 171 115.61 -10.05 -8.89
C PRO A 171 116.86 -10.84 -9.31
N PRO A 172 117.11 -11.02 -10.61
CA PRO A 172 118.38 -11.53 -11.10
C PRO A 172 119.52 -10.56 -10.76
N ALA A 173 120.75 -11.08 -10.67
CA ALA A 173 121.93 -10.24 -10.39
C ALA A 173 122.15 -9.20 -11.49
N VAL A 174 122.44 -7.95 -11.10
CA VAL A 174 122.67 -6.82 -12.01
C VAL A 174 124.16 -6.73 -12.33
N VAL A 175 124.53 -6.78 -13.60
CA VAL A 175 125.95 -6.85 -14.04
C VAL A 175 126.38 -5.53 -14.69
N GLY A 176 127.32 -4.83 -14.07
CA GLY A 176 127.75 -3.48 -14.48
C GLY A 176 129.07 -3.39 -15.26
N GLY A 177 129.66 -4.53 -15.65
CA GLY A 177 130.95 -4.55 -16.34
C GLY A 177 132.09 -4.07 -15.45
N THR A 178 132.70 -2.91 -15.74
CA THR A 178 133.85 -2.35 -15.00
C THR A 178 133.48 -1.28 -13.97
N THR A 179 132.20 -1.00 -13.76
CA THR A 179 131.69 -0.03 -12.79
C THR A 179 130.53 -0.62 -12.00
N LYS A 180 130.41 -0.27 -10.71
CA LYS A 180 129.26 -0.71 -9.90
C LYS A 180 127.95 -0.24 -10.56
N PRO A 181 127.05 -1.16 -10.96
CA PRO A 181 125.76 -0.77 -11.52
C PRO A 181 124.82 -0.28 -10.41
N SER A 182 123.83 0.54 -10.75
CA SER A 182 122.74 0.88 -9.84
C SER A 182 121.60 -0.14 -9.93
N PRO A 183 120.85 -0.40 -8.84
CA PRO A 183 119.64 -1.20 -8.91
C PRO A 183 118.64 -0.66 -9.97
N PRO A 184 117.97 -1.53 -10.75
CA PRO A 184 116.92 -1.12 -11.70
C PRO A 184 115.72 -0.49 -10.97
N ASP A 185 114.76 0.04 -11.73
CA ASP A 185 113.48 0.50 -11.19
C ASP A 185 112.36 -0.52 -11.45
N ASP A 186 112.10 -1.36 -10.44
CA ASP A 186 111.07 -2.39 -10.51
C ASP A 186 109.70 -1.91 -9.99
N THR A 187 109.50 -0.60 -9.77
CA THR A 187 108.27 -0.03 -9.19
C THR A 187 107.00 -0.55 -9.88
N SER A 188 106.95 -0.55 -11.22
CA SER A 188 105.76 -1.00 -11.97
C SER A 188 105.49 -2.50 -11.82
N ARG A 189 106.55 -3.31 -11.71
CA ARG A 189 106.45 -4.77 -11.56
C ARG A 189 105.99 -5.13 -10.15
N LEU A 190 106.60 -4.54 -9.13
CA LEU A 190 106.24 -4.76 -7.72
C LEU A 190 104.82 -4.25 -7.42
N LYS A 191 104.44 -3.11 -8.01
CA LYS A 191 103.06 -2.61 -7.96
C LYS A 191 102.06 -3.59 -8.58
N GLY A 192 102.35 -4.14 -9.77
CA GLY A 192 101.49 -5.15 -10.39
C GLY A 192 101.37 -6.45 -9.58
N MET A 193 102.45 -6.86 -8.90
CA MET A 193 102.44 -8.02 -7.98
C MET A 193 101.58 -7.73 -6.75
N ALA A 194 101.65 -6.53 -6.18
CA ALA A 194 100.84 -6.13 -5.03
C ALA A 194 99.36 -5.95 -5.37
N GLU A 195 99.04 -5.37 -6.52
CA GLU A 195 97.66 -5.21 -7.00
C GLU A 195 96.99 -6.56 -7.28
N THR A 196 97.74 -7.52 -7.83
CA THR A 196 97.24 -8.86 -8.16
C THR A 196 97.15 -9.75 -6.93
N GLY A 197 98.15 -9.69 -6.03
CA GLY A 197 98.19 -10.51 -4.83
C GLY A 197 97.23 -10.06 -3.73
N THR A 198 96.95 -8.76 -3.64
CA THR A 198 96.04 -8.22 -2.62
C THR A 198 94.61 -8.54 -3.04
N LYS A 199 93.91 -9.29 -2.19
CA LYS A 199 92.50 -9.64 -2.40
C LYS A 199 91.64 -8.37 -2.43
N ASP A 200 90.54 -8.42 -3.17
CA ASP A 200 89.59 -7.31 -3.16
C ASP A 200 88.95 -7.15 -1.76
N PRO A 201 88.57 -5.93 -1.36
CA PRO A 201 87.92 -5.70 -0.07
C PRO A 201 86.62 -6.52 0.05
N LEU A 202 86.30 -6.96 1.26
CA LEU A 202 85.00 -7.53 1.55
C LEU A 202 83.99 -6.40 1.73
N VAL A 203 82.84 -6.54 1.11
CA VAL A 203 81.72 -5.60 1.21
C VAL A 203 80.46 -6.29 1.67
N LYS A 204 79.61 -5.54 2.36
CA LYS A 204 78.32 -5.99 2.88
C LYS A 204 77.29 -4.89 2.62
N ASN A 205 76.14 -5.24 2.04
CA ASN A 205 75.03 -4.30 1.91
C ASN A 205 74.35 -4.08 3.27
N ASP A 206 73.46 -3.08 3.31
CA ASP A 206 72.39 -3.06 4.28
C ASP A 206 71.49 -4.31 4.19
N LYS A 207 70.60 -4.48 5.17
CA LYS A 207 69.71 -5.64 5.26
C LYS A 207 68.26 -5.23 5.05
N VAL A 208 67.55 -5.98 4.21
CA VAL A 208 66.08 -5.94 4.11
C VAL A 208 65.53 -7.35 3.94
N ASP A 209 64.74 -7.82 4.90
CA ASP A 209 63.92 -9.02 4.78
C ASP A 209 62.43 -8.61 4.78
N PHE A 210 61.67 -9.04 3.77
CA PHE A 210 60.24 -8.80 3.63
C PHE A 210 59.49 -10.13 3.69
N ASN A 211 58.61 -10.32 4.69
CA ASN A 211 57.91 -11.59 4.92
C ASN A 211 58.84 -12.82 4.93
N GLY A 212 60.06 -12.68 5.46
CA GLY A 212 61.09 -13.72 5.48
C GLY A 212 61.84 -13.92 4.16
N GLN A 213 61.48 -13.22 3.08
CA GLN A 213 62.24 -13.17 1.83
C GLN A 213 63.32 -12.10 1.92
N LYS A 214 64.56 -12.50 1.63
CA LYS A 214 65.69 -11.59 1.58
C LYS A 214 65.62 -10.69 0.34
N ILE A 215 65.41 -9.40 0.56
CA ILE A 215 65.33 -8.35 -0.48
C ILE A 215 66.71 -7.73 -0.71
N MET A 216 67.43 -7.41 0.37
CA MET A 216 68.80 -6.91 0.34
C MET A 216 69.67 -7.79 1.23
N ASP A 217 70.71 -8.39 0.64
CA ASP A 217 71.57 -9.36 1.31
C ASP A 217 72.79 -8.71 1.96
N ASP A 218 72.89 -8.88 3.28
CA ASP A 218 73.89 -8.32 4.16
C ASP A 218 75.04 -9.32 4.46
N SER A 219 75.21 -10.34 3.62
CA SER A 219 76.37 -11.23 3.67
C SER A 219 77.63 -10.53 3.13
N GLU A 220 78.77 -10.81 3.77
CA GLU A 220 80.07 -10.31 3.31
C GLU A 220 80.48 -11.03 2.03
N VAL A 221 80.72 -10.27 0.97
CA VAL A 221 81.19 -10.77 -0.33
C VAL A 221 82.36 -9.95 -0.85
N SER A 222 83.15 -10.51 -1.76
CA SER A 222 84.30 -9.82 -2.34
C SER A 222 83.85 -8.74 -3.33
N LYS A 223 84.40 -7.52 -3.20
CA LYS A 223 84.32 -6.39 -4.14
C LYS A 223 82.94 -5.75 -4.36
N THR A 224 81.94 -6.55 -4.72
CA THR A 224 80.63 -6.07 -5.18
C THR A 224 79.51 -6.81 -4.44
N GLY A 225 78.78 -6.06 -3.62
CA GLY A 225 77.60 -6.55 -2.91
C GLY A 225 76.51 -7.03 -3.87
N PRO A 226 75.70 -8.05 -3.49
CA PRO A 226 74.60 -8.52 -4.32
C PRO A 226 73.62 -7.40 -4.64
N THR A 227 73.06 -7.38 -5.85
CA THR A 227 72.03 -6.38 -6.22
C THR A 227 70.72 -6.69 -5.48
N PRO A 228 70.08 -5.70 -4.83
CA PRO A 228 68.80 -5.90 -4.17
C PRO A 228 67.75 -6.43 -5.15
N THR A 229 66.92 -7.34 -4.66
CA THR A 229 65.75 -7.81 -5.42
C THR A 229 64.56 -6.87 -5.20
N LYS A 230 63.48 -7.09 -5.94
CA LYS A 230 62.26 -6.29 -5.79
C LYS A 230 61.46 -6.77 -4.59
N ILE A 231 61.00 -5.84 -3.77
CA ILE A 231 59.90 -6.11 -2.85
C ILE A 231 58.70 -6.59 -3.68
N PRO A 232 58.05 -7.72 -3.32
CA PRO A 232 56.86 -8.19 -4.02
C PRO A 232 55.83 -7.08 -4.22
N ASN A 233 55.07 -7.14 -5.32
CA ASN A 233 53.97 -6.20 -5.52
C ASN A 233 52.81 -6.57 -4.57
N PRO A 234 52.10 -5.58 -4.02
CA PRO A 234 50.94 -5.85 -3.19
C PRO A 234 49.80 -6.42 -4.03
N THR A 235 48.88 -7.12 -3.36
CA THR A 235 47.69 -7.72 -3.95
C THR A 235 46.43 -7.11 -3.33
N THR A 236 45.32 -7.12 -4.06
CA THR A 236 44.05 -6.63 -3.52
C THR A 236 43.57 -7.53 -2.38
N ILE A 237 43.10 -6.94 -1.28
CA ILE A 237 42.47 -7.66 -0.17
C ILE A 237 41.19 -8.37 -0.60
N GLY A 238 40.80 -9.41 0.14
CA GLY A 238 39.51 -10.06 -0.04
C GLY A 238 38.33 -9.15 0.32
N ASN A 239 37.17 -9.41 -0.29
CA ASN A 239 35.96 -8.59 -0.14
C ASN A 239 35.41 -8.51 1.29
N THR A 240 35.84 -9.40 2.18
CA THR A 240 35.40 -9.47 3.59
C THR A 240 36.40 -8.84 4.55
N VAL A 241 37.55 -8.34 4.08
CA VAL A 241 38.59 -7.78 4.95
C VAL A 241 38.12 -6.45 5.52
N LEU A 242 37.81 -5.47 4.67
CA LEU A 242 37.19 -4.20 5.08
C LEU A 242 35.71 -4.24 4.69
N TYR A 243 34.90 -4.88 5.54
CA TYR A 243 33.50 -5.17 5.27
C TYR A 243 32.65 -5.06 6.53
N GLN A 244 31.46 -4.48 6.41
CA GLN A 244 30.44 -4.51 7.45
C GLN A 244 29.05 -4.59 6.82
N ASN A 245 28.21 -5.47 7.38
CA ASN A 245 26.82 -5.67 6.99
C ASN A 245 25.86 -5.26 8.11
N ALA A 246 24.57 -5.55 7.94
CA ALA A 246 23.49 -5.18 8.87
C ALA A 246 23.45 -3.68 9.20
N LEU A 247 23.76 -2.84 8.21
CA LEU A 247 23.74 -1.38 8.35
C LEU A 247 22.33 -0.86 8.09
N LEU A 248 21.51 -0.82 9.13
CA LEU A 248 20.09 -0.44 9.06
C LEU A 248 19.89 1.02 8.64
N ILE A 249 19.12 1.25 7.58
CA ILE A 249 18.71 2.59 7.16
C ILE A 249 17.63 3.10 8.13
N SER A 250 17.88 4.27 8.75
CA SER A 250 16.94 4.85 9.72
C SER A 250 15.61 5.25 9.07
N SER A 251 14.49 4.88 9.71
CA SER A 251 13.13 5.29 9.31
C SER A 251 12.84 6.78 9.46
N ALA A 252 13.74 7.55 10.08
CA ALA A 252 13.65 9.00 10.13
C ALA A 252 14.16 9.69 8.86
N LEU A 253 14.86 8.96 7.97
CA LEU A 253 15.40 9.52 6.74
C LEU A 253 14.30 9.69 5.69
N LEU A 254 14.12 10.92 5.21
CA LEU A 254 13.28 11.20 4.05
C LEU A 254 13.84 10.51 2.80
N ASN A 255 12.93 10.18 1.89
CA ASN A 255 13.26 9.83 0.52
C ASN A 255 14.27 10.82 -0.07
N LYS A 256 15.36 10.32 -0.66
CA LYS A 256 16.39 11.15 -1.28
C LYS A 256 17.08 10.44 -2.45
N LEU A 257 17.05 11.08 -3.61
CA LEU A 257 17.61 10.56 -4.85
C LEU A 257 19.14 10.67 -4.87
N ASN A 258 19.82 9.61 -5.32
CA ASN A 258 21.24 9.60 -5.69
C ASN A 258 22.19 10.24 -4.66
N THR A 259 22.02 9.92 -3.39
CA THR A 259 22.89 10.44 -2.34
C THR A 259 24.33 9.98 -2.58
N THR A 260 25.25 10.94 -2.55
CA THR A 260 26.67 10.71 -2.84
C THR A 260 27.34 9.93 -1.73
N SER A 261 28.12 8.92 -2.11
CA SER A 261 28.95 8.15 -1.21
C SER A 261 30.40 8.63 -1.29
N THR A 262 31.09 8.70 -0.16
CA THR A 262 32.52 9.01 -0.08
C THR A 262 33.23 8.06 0.86
N GLY A 263 34.54 7.91 0.73
CA GLY A 263 35.29 7.05 1.62
C GLY A 263 36.76 7.40 1.71
N THR A 264 37.39 6.97 2.79
CA THR A 264 38.82 7.17 3.05
C THR A 264 39.39 5.87 3.63
N ILE A 265 40.50 5.39 3.07
CA ILE A 265 41.25 4.26 3.61
C ILE A 265 42.52 4.77 4.30
N TYR A 266 42.86 4.14 5.43
CA TYR A 266 43.98 4.49 6.28
C TYR A 266 45.00 3.35 6.32
N TYR A 267 46.27 3.73 6.21
CA TYR A 267 47.41 2.85 6.27
C TYR A 267 48.40 3.35 7.32
N THR A 268 48.79 2.49 8.24
CA THR A 268 49.75 2.79 9.31
C THR A 268 51.16 2.38 8.91
N LEU A 269 52.13 3.26 9.19
CA LEU A 269 53.55 2.97 8.97
C LEU A 269 54.00 1.85 9.92
N LEU A 270 54.58 0.79 9.36
CA LEU A 270 55.06 -0.34 10.13
C LEU A 270 56.47 -0.07 10.71
N PRO A 271 56.83 -0.75 11.83
CA PRO A 271 58.18 -0.67 12.41
C PRO A 271 59.29 -1.08 11.44
N GLN A 272 60.55 -0.80 11.81
CA GLN A 272 61.75 -1.13 11.02
C GLN A 272 61.86 -0.34 9.69
N ASN A 273 61.18 0.79 9.58
CA ASN A 273 61.37 1.75 8.49
C ASN A 273 62.69 2.52 8.66
N ILE A 274 63.28 2.96 7.54
CA ILE A 274 64.51 3.75 7.49
C ILE A 274 64.22 5.02 6.69
N GLY A 275 64.56 6.20 7.23
CA GLY A 275 64.20 7.49 6.62
C GLY A 275 62.71 7.85 6.74
N GLY A 276 62.03 7.26 7.74
CA GLY A 276 60.58 7.09 7.89
C GLY A 276 59.62 8.21 7.49
N GLY A 277 58.34 7.82 7.37
CA GLY A 277 57.22 8.71 7.04
C GLY A 277 56.19 8.88 8.17
N SER A 278 54.97 9.25 7.79
CA SER A 278 53.78 9.27 8.65
C SER A 278 52.73 8.33 8.07
N ASP A 279 51.75 7.95 8.89
CA ASP A 279 50.53 7.27 8.42
C ASP A 279 49.94 7.96 7.19
N LYS A 280 49.36 7.16 6.30
CA LYS A 280 48.83 7.61 5.01
C LYS A 280 47.34 7.39 4.95
N GLN A 281 46.65 8.34 4.31
CA GLN A 281 45.23 8.24 4.00
C GLN A 281 45.02 8.53 2.52
N TYR A 282 44.08 7.81 1.91
CA TYR A 282 43.75 7.95 0.50
C TYR A 282 42.23 7.94 0.30
N PRO A 283 41.71 8.68 -0.69
CA PRO A 283 40.29 8.59 -1.04
C PRO A 283 39.97 7.20 -1.61
N ILE A 284 38.77 6.72 -1.33
CA ILE A 284 38.20 5.53 -1.95
C ILE A 284 37.38 5.98 -3.16
N ASN A 285 37.72 5.45 -4.34
CA ASN A 285 37.10 5.86 -5.60
C ASN A 285 35.95 4.91 -5.99
N ALA A 286 35.14 5.34 -6.97
CA ALA A 286 34.11 4.51 -7.60
C ALA A 286 33.05 3.90 -6.64
N ILE A 287 32.71 4.60 -5.56
CA ILE A 287 31.63 4.18 -4.65
C ILE A 287 30.28 4.55 -5.29
N ASN A 288 29.34 3.61 -5.35
CA ASN A 288 28.01 3.85 -5.90
C ASN A 288 27.21 4.86 -5.07
N THR A 289 26.25 5.55 -5.70
CA THR A 289 25.24 6.35 -5.00
C THR A 289 24.18 5.46 -4.35
N VAL A 290 23.43 6.01 -3.40
CA VAL A 290 22.28 5.35 -2.77
C VAL A 290 21.04 6.24 -2.88
N THR A 291 19.93 5.68 -3.33
CA THR A 291 18.63 6.32 -3.41
C THR A 291 17.73 5.75 -2.32
N VAL A 292 17.41 6.56 -1.30
CA VAL A 292 16.45 6.18 -0.26
C VAL A 292 15.05 6.42 -0.79
N HIS A 293 14.21 5.40 -0.85
CA HIS A 293 12.84 5.51 -1.33
C HIS A 293 11.93 4.49 -0.64
N THR A 294 11.27 4.91 0.42
CA THR A 294 10.37 4.05 1.18
C THR A 294 9.00 3.99 0.49
N PRO A 295 8.55 2.80 0.06
CA PRO A 295 7.31 2.65 -0.70
C PRO A 295 6.09 2.70 0.21
N THR A 296 4.99 3.21 -0.33
CA THR A 296 3.64 3.04 0.19
C THR A 296 2.67 2.90 -0.98
N VAL A 297 1.61 2.12 -0.78
CA VAL A 297 0.54 1.90 -1.76
C VAL A 297 -0.82 1.95 -1.07
N ILE A 298 -1.86 2.26 -1.84
CA ILE A 298 -3.26 2.10 -1.46
C ILE A 298 -4.11 1.89 -2.73
N TYR A 299 -4.57 0.65 -2.93
CA TYR A 299 -5.54 0.31 -3.99
C TYR A 299 -6.87 0.00 -3.30
N ALA A 300 -7.57 1.05 -2.92
CA ALA A 300 -8.75 0.95 -2.07
C ALA A 300 -9.99 0.51 -2.86
N ASN A 301 -10.98 0.01 -2.14
CA ASN A 301 -12.29 -0.29 -2.70
C ASN A 301 -13.37 -0.19 -1.61
N ALA A 302 -14.63 -0.35 -1.98
CA ALA A 302 -15.73 -0.48 -1.04
C ALA A 302 -16.74 -1.53 -1.51
N SER A 303 -17.51 -2.08 -0.56
CA SER A 303 -18.60 -3.01 -0.86
C SER A 303 -19.68 -2.34 -1.69
N ASP A 304 -20.35 -3.12 -2.54
CA ASP A 304 -21.47 -2.67 -3.37
C ASP A 304 -22.75 -3.41 -2.98
N ASP A 305 -23.67 -2.73 -2.29
CA ASP A 305 -24.93 -3.36 -1.84
C ASP A 305 -26.05 -3.23 -2.90
N ALA A 306 -25.73 -3.64 -4.13
CA ALA A 306 -26.65 -3.62 -5.26
C ALA A 306 -27.93 -4.44 -5.00
N ALA A 307 -27.84 -5.51 -4.20
CA ALA A 307 -28.97 -6.39 -3.88
C ALA A 307 -30.12 -5.69 -3.14
N HIS A 308 -29.85 -4.53 -2.51
CA HIS A 308 -30.82 -3.73 -1.77
C HIS A 308 -31.09 -2.36 -2.44
N ASN A 309 -30.58 -2.15 -3.65
CA ASN A 309 -30.75 -0.91 -4.40
C ASN A 309 -32.10 -0.88 -5.14
N GLN A 310 -33.02 -0.05 -4.65
CA GLN A 310 -34.38 0.09 -5.18
C GLN A 310 -34.56 1.24 -6.18
N LYS A 311 -33.48 1.91 -6.61
CA LYS A 311 -33.55 3.04 -7.53
C LYS A 311 -34.25 2.67 -8.83
N THR A 312 -35.13 3.53 -9.33
CA THR A 312 -35.70 3.38 -10.69
C THR A 312 -34.62 3.35 -11.76
N VAL A 313 -33.57 4.17 -11.59
CA VAL A 313 -32.37 4.20 -12.45
C VAL A 313 -31.14 4.13 -11.53
N PRO A 314 -30.54 2.94 -11.34
CA PRO A 314 -29.31 2.77 -10.55
C PRO A 314 -28.11 3.43 -11.22
N ASN A 315 -27.17 3.91 -10.39
CA ASN A 315 -25.88 4.40 -10.87
C ASN A 315 -24.81 3.29 -10.82
N TYR A 316 -24.59 2.60 -11.94
CA TYR A 316 -23.60 1.50 -12.03
C TYR A 316 -22.14 1.95 -11.95
N SER A 317 -21.86 3.26 -12.01
CA SER A 317 -20.48 3.79 -11.85
C SER A 317 -20.09 4.01 -10.39
N ARG A 318 -21.01 3.77 -9.45
CA ARG A 318 -20.84 4.02 -8.02
C ARG A 318 -21.23 2.79 -7.22
N ARG A 319 -20.56 2.58 -6.09
CA ARG A 319 -20.95 1.55 -5.12
C ARG A 319 -22.24 1.96 -4.42
N ALA A 320 -23.22 1.06 -4.34
CA ALA A 320 -24.47 1.31 -3.63
C ALA A 320 -24.27 1.18 -2.12
N PHE A 321 -24.44 2.29 -1.41
CA PHE A 321 -24.42 2.36 0.06
C PHE A 321 -25.85 2.58 0.55
N ILE A 322 -26.42 1.60 1.25
CA ILE A 322 -27.83 1.64 1.65
C ILE A 322 -27.95 2.15 3.09
N LEU A 323 -28.83 3.14 3.31
CA LEU A 323 -29.07 3.71 4.64
C LEU A 323 -29.47 2.64 5.66
N ASP A 324 -29.01 2.82 6.91
CA ASP A 324 -29.29 1.94 8.06
C ASP A 324 -28.70 0.52 7.91
N ARG A 325 -27.61 0.38 7.13
CA ARG A 325 -26.90 -0.89 6.89
C ARG A 325 -25.39 -0.76 7.03
N ASN A 326 -24.75 -1.91 7.22
CA ASN A 326 -23.30 -2.02 7.22
C ASN A 326 -22.76 -1.98 5.79
N PHE A 327 -21.59 -1.36 5.63
CA PHE A 327 -20.80 -1.40 4.41
C PHE A 327 -19.32 -1.65 4.77
N LYS A 328 -18.55 -2.17 3.81
CA LYS A 328 -17.12 -2.43 3.97
C LYS A 328 -16.29 -1.48 3.13
N VAL A 329 -15.11 -1.14 3.63
CA VAL A 329 -14.03 -0.54 2.85
C VAL A 329 -12.83 -1.47 2.86
N TYR A 330 -12.06 -1.45 1.78
CA TYR A 330 -10.87 -2.28 1.58
C TYR A 330 -9.66 -1.37 1.44
N MET A 331 -8.61 -1.67 2.20
CA MET A 331 -7.37 -0.89 2.27
C MET A 331 -6.16 -1.83 2.28
N PRO A 332 -5.88 -2.53 1.17
CA PRO A 332 -4.77 -3.48 1.09
C PRO A 332 -3.42 -2.74 1.18
N THR A 333 -2.40 -3.46 1.61
CA THR A 333 -0.99 -3.03 1.58
C THR A 333 -0.24 -3.60 0.38
N THR A 334 -0.94 -4.41 -0.43
CA THR A 334 -0.45 -5.01 -1.67
C THR A 334 -0.83 -4.15 -2.86
N GLY A 335 0.05 -4.07 -3.84
CA GLY A 335 -0.27 -3.55 -5.16
C GLY A 335 0.97 -3.18 -5.95
N GLN A 336 0.78 -2.68 -7.16
CA GLN A 336 1.87 -2.30 -8.05
C GLN A 336 2.59 -1.03 -7.55
N HIS A 337 3.92 -1.07 -7.56
CA HIS A 337 4.80 0.10 -7.42
C HIS A 337 5.73 0.22 -8.65
N ARG A 338 6.85 0.94 -8.56
CA ARG A 338 7.86 1.02 -9.62
C ARG A 338 8.37 -0.37 -10.00
N ASN A 339 8.51 -0.63 -11.30
CA ASN A 339 9.05 -1.90 -11.80
C ASN A 339 10.59 -1.92 -11.73
N ILE A 340 11.14 -1.96 -10.52
CA ILE A 340 12.58 -2.05 -10.22
C ILE A 340 12.84 -3.16 -9.20
N SER A 341 14.09 -3.65 -9.14
CA SER A 341 14.47 -4.74 -8.23
C SER A 341 14.13 -4.37 -6.78
N GLY A 342 13.43 -5.27 -6.09
CA GLY A 342 12.95 -5.06 -4.73
C GLY A 342 11.61 -4.33 -4.63
N TYR A 343 11.03 -3.84 -5.73
CA TYR A 343 9.70 -3.23 -5.79
C TYR A 343 8.79 -4.09 -6.72
N GLY A 344 7.83 -3.48 -7.42
CA GLY A 344 6.85 -4.18 -8.27
C GLY A 344 5.49 -4.39 -7.59
N ASP A 345 4.74 -5.40 -8.03
CA ASP A 345 3.48 -5.81 -7.41
C ASP A 345 3.73 -6.79 -6.26
N ARG A 346 3.60 -6.30 -5.03
CA ARG A 346 3.84 -7.09 -3.80
C ARG A 346 3.23 -6.40 -2.58
N ASP A 347 3.36 -7.04 -1.42
CA ASP A 347 2.97 -6.46 -0.13
C ASP A 347 4.03 -5.47 0.39
N TYR A 348 3.57 -4.27 0.75
CA TYR A 348 4.38 -3.20 1.32
C TYR A 348 4.05 -2.91 2.79
N ALA A 349 3.32 -3.78 3.49
CA ALA A 349 2.94 -3.59 4.89
C ALA A 349 4.11 -3.21 5.80
N LYS A 350 5.31 -3.80 5.58
CA LYS A 350 6.55 -3.48 6.31
C LYS A 350 6.87 -1.98 6.32
N TYR A 351 6.55 -1.26 5.25
CA TYR A 351 6.95 0.13 5.02
C TYR A 351 5.81 1.14 5.23
N ILE A 352 4.63 0.68 5.64
CA ILE A 352 3.47 1.54 5.87
C ILE A 352 3.34 1.80 7.37
N LYS A 353 3.31 3.07 7.77
CA LYS A 353 3.13 3.47 9.17
C LYS A 353 1.67 3.58 9.58
N ALA A 354 0.82 4.05 8.68
CA ALA A 354 -0.59 4.25 8.97
C ALA A 354 -1.42 4.25 7.69
N LYS A 355 -2.65 3.73 7.80
CA LYS A 355 -3.68 3.83 6.77
C LYS A 355 -4.86 4.61 7.33
N GLN A 356 -5.47 5.47 6.53
CA GLN A 356 -6.64 6.24 6.95
C GLN A 356 -7.73 6.30 5.88
N VAL A 357 -8.98 6.35 6.34
CA VAL A 357 -10.18 6.54 5.52
C VAL A 357 -10.96 7.77 6.00
N ARG A 358 -11.61 8.48 5.08
CA ARG A 358 -12.46 9.64 5.37
C ARG A 358 -13.72 9.59 4.49
N PHE A 359 -14.87 9.87 5.11
CA PHE A 359 -16.18 9.89 4.47
C PHE A 359 -16.72 11.32 4.42
N GLU A 360 -17.39 11.70 3.33
CA GLU A 360 -18.13 12.98 3.21
C GLU A 360 -19.48 12.97 3.98
N PHE A 361 -19.75 11.89 4.70
CA PHE A 361 -20.94 11.66 5.50
C PHE A 361 -20.58 11.02 6.85
N ASP A 362 -21.50 11.11 7.79
CA ASP A 362 -21.37 10.51 9.12
C ASP A 362 -21.34 8.98 9.06
N VAL A 363 -20.53 8.35 9.91
CA VAL A 363 -20.45 6.89 10.01
C VAL A 363 -20.31 6.44 11.46
N TYR A 364 -20.65 5.19 11.73
CA TYR A 364 -20.27 4.50 12.96
C TYR A 364 -19.35 3.32 12.68
N THR A 365 -18.66 2.83 13.71
CA THR A 365 -18.23 1.43 13.74
C THR A 365 -19.41 0.48 13.55
N ALA A 366 -19.16 -0.73 13.04
CA ALA A 366 -20.22 -1.70 12.70
C ALA A 366 -21.15 -2.07 13.88
N ASP A 367 -20.63 -2.04 15.11
CA ASP A 367 -21.35 -2.30 16.36
C ASP A 367 -22.06 -1.04 16.92
N LYS A 368 -21.96 0.09 16.22
CA LYS A 368 -22.50 1.41 16.59
C LYS A 368 -21.93 1.99 17.89
N SER A 369 -20.80 1.47 18.39
CA SER A 369 -20.19 1.94 19.65
C SER A 369 -19.43 3.27 19.50
N ILE A 370 -18.81 3.52 18.34
CA ILE A 370 -18.05 4.75 18.08
C ILE A 370 -18.65 5.48 16.89
N PHE A 371 -18.87 6.79 17.07
CA PHE A 371 -19.35 7.70 16.04
C PHE A 371 -18.20 8.52 15.44
N TYR A 372 -18.19 8.63 14.11
CA TYR A 372 -17.30 9.53 13.38
C TYR A 372 -18.14 10.52 12.57
N PRO A 373 -18.08 11.83 12.86
CA PRO A 373 -18.73 12.82 12.03
C PRO A 373 -18.07 12.85 10.65
N LYS A 374 -18.82 13.31 9.65
CA LYS A 374 -18.30 13.51 8.29
C LYS A 374 -16.99 14.30 8.29
N ASP A 375 -16.18 14.08 7.26
CA ASP A 375 -14.89 14.72 7.03
C ASP A 375 -13.81 14.39 8.10
N THR A 376 -14.00 13.33 8.88
CA THR A 376 -13.01 12.84 9.87
C THR A 376 -12.11 11.76 9.28
N TRP A 377 -10.79 11.92 9.41
CA TRP A 377 -9.83 10.85 9.10
C TRP A 377 -9.82 9.79 10.21
N ILE A 378 -10.13 8.55 9.83
CA ILE A 378 -10.20 7.39 10.72
C ILE A 378 -8.98 6.52 10.44
N THR A 379 -8.17 6.23 11.46
CA THR A 379 -6.98 5.38 11.31
C THR A 379 -7.36 3.91 11.38
N ILE A 380 -6.92 3.15 10.37
CA ILE A 380 -7.11 1.70 10.27
C ILE A 380 -5.74 1.05 10.49
N PRO A 381 -5.64 0.03 11.38
CA PRO A 381 -4.41 -0.73 11.56
C PRO A 381 -3.84 -1.26 10.24
N VAL A 382 -2.52 -1.27 10.09
CA VAL A 382 -1.85 -1.71 8.85
C VAL A 382 -2.20 -3.17 8.51
N SER A 383 -2.32 -4.02 9.54
CA SER A 383 -2.72 -5.43 9.44
C SER A 383 -4.19 -5.66 9.10
N GLU A 384 -5.05 -4.64 9.18
CA GLU A 384 -6.47 -4.75 8.88
C GLU A 384 -6.73 -4.32 7.42
N PHE A 385 -6.98 -5.27 6.53
CA PHE A 385 -7.16 -5.01 5.09
C PHE A 385 -8.60 -4.65 4.70
N GLU A 386 -9.58 -4.95 5.56
CA GLU A 386 -10.96 -4.53 5.40
C GLU A 386 -11.52 -3.99 6.70
N LYS A 387 -12.40 -2.98 6.62
CA LYS A 387 -13.12 -2.44 7.78
C LYS A 387 -14.60 -2.34 7.48
N THR A 388 -15.43 -2.78 8.44
CA THR A 388 -16.89 -2.60 8.36
C THR A 388 -17.31 -1.36 9.15
N PHE A 389 -18.13 -0.52 8.52
CA PHE A 389 -18.77 0.65 9.10
C PHE A 389 -20.28 0.52 8.99
N PHE A 390 -21.01 1.30 9.78
CA PHE A 390 -22.47 1.40 9.73
C PHE A 390 -22.89 2.78 9.23
N LEU A 391 -23.81 2.81 8.25
CA LEU A 391 -24.32 4.04 7.65
C LEU A 391 -25.58 4.55 8.39
N PRO A 392 -25.52 5.70 9.07
CA PRO A 392 -26.67 6.26 9.77
C PRO A 392 -27.80 6.66 8.81
N VAL A 393 -29.04 6.44 9.23
CA VAL A 393 -30.24 6.73 8.42
C VAL A 393 -30.47 8.22 8.12
N TRP A 394 -29.85 9.13 8.89
CA TRP A 394 -29.98 10.58 8.67
C TRP A 394 -29.03 11.16 7.62
N VAL A 395 -28.08 10.37 7.13
CA VAL A 395 -27.25 10.79 6.01
C VAL A 395 -28.16 11.08 4.82
N ASN A 396 -27.93 12.21 4.16
CA ASN A 396 -28.70 12.57 2.98
C ASN A 396 -28.36 11.62 1.83
N GLU A 397 -29.38 11.14 1.12
CA GLU A 397 -29.17 10.41 -0.13
C GLU A 397 -28.44 11.28 -1.16
N GLY A 398 -27.53 10.69 -1.92
CA GLY A 398 -26.74 11.39 -2.93
C GLY A 398 -25.43 10.72 -3.30
N ASP A 399 -24.70 11.36 -4.19
CA ASP A 399 -23.39 10.93 -4.66
C ASP A 399 -22.30 11.47 -3.72
N TYR A 400 -21.39 10.60 -3.30
CA TYR A 400 -20.28 10.93 -2.39
C TYR A 400 -18.96 10.29 -2.85
N ILE A 401 -17.87 10.73 -2.25
CA ILE A 401 -16.54 10.15 -2.41
C ILE A 401 -16.03 9.67 -1.04
N VAL A 402 -15.49 8.44 -1.01
CA VAL A 402 -14.71 7.93 0.12
C VAL A 402 -13.24 8.13 -0.20
N TYR A 403 -12.49 8.75 0.71
CA TYR A 403 -11.07 9.08 0.51
C TYR A 403 -10.20 8.16 1.35
N PHE A 404 -9.11 7.69 0.76
CA PHE A 404 -8.14 6.81 1.38
C PHE A 404 -6.75 7.40 1.29
N ARG A 405 -5.94 7.14 2.31
CA ARG A 405 -4.51 7.44 2.25
C ARG A 405 -3.68 6.44 3.05
N SER A 406 -2.46 6.19 2.58
CA SER A 406 -1.49 5.29 3.21
C SER A 406 -0.13 5.97 3.28
N PHE A 407 0.43 6.07 4.49
CA PHE A 407 1.67 6.78 4.76
C PHE A 407 2.85 5.81 4.77
N ALA A 408 3.88 6.11 4.00
CA ALA A 408 5.18 5.48 4.16
C ALA A 408 5.71 5.72 5.58
N GLU A 409 6.50 4.80 6.13
CA GLU A 409 6.98 4.90 7.50
C GLU A 409 7.88 6.11 7.77
N ASN A 410 8.57 6.57 6.74
CA ASN A 410 9.41 7.76 6.77
C ASN A 410 8.68 9.04 6.33
N ALA A 411 7.35 9.01 6.21
CA ALA A 411 6.57 10.19 5.87
C ALA A 411 6.77 11.30 6.93
N PRO A 412 7.07 12.54 6.52
CA PRO A 412 7.22 13.65 7.46
C PRO A 412 5.88 13.95 8.15
N ALA A 413 5.94 14.44 9.39
CA ALA A 413 4.74 14.74 10.17
C ALA A 413 3.87 15.86 9.56
N SER A 414 4.48 16.77 8.80
CA SER A 414 3.83 17.87 8.09
C SER A 414 4.57 18.14 6.77
N GLY A 415 3.90 18.80 5.82
CA GLY A 415 4.50 19.11 4.51
C GLY A 415 4.72 17.90 3.61
N PHE A 416 4.12 16.75 3.92
CA PHE A 416 4.12 15.59 3.03
C PHE A 416 3.33 15.90 1.76
N THR A 417 3.76 15.30 0.65
CA THR A 417 3.01 15.32 -0.62
C THR A 417 2.43 13.93 -0.90
N THR A 418 1.45 13.91 -1.79
CA THR A 418 0.61 12.74 -2.09
C THR A 418 0.68 12.35 -3.55
N GLU A 419 0.50 11.07 -3.82
CA GLU A 419 0.33 10.54 -5.18
C GLU A 419 -0.84 9.56 -5.22
N SER A 420 -1.47 9.40 -6.38
CA SER A 420 -2.54 8.41 -6.56
C SER A 420 -1.96 7.01 -6.52
N GLU A 421 -2.61 6.10 -5.78
CA GLU A 421 -2.36 4.65 -5.68
C GLU A 421 -1.01 4.23 -5.07
N ALA A 422 0.10 4.87 -5.43
CA ALA A 422 1.44 4.56 -4.96
C ALA A 422 2.34 5.80 -5.04
N ASN A 423 3.31 5.94 -4.12
CA ASN A 423 4.30 7.00 -4.21
C ASN A 423 5.41 6.67 -5.24
N LEU A 424 5.07 6.67 -6.52
CA LEU A 424 6.03 6.38 -7.61
C LEU A 424 7.07 7.48 -7.77
N ASN A 425 6.67 8.74 -7.57
CA ASN A 425 7.59 9.85 -7.43
C ASN A 425 8.18 9.85 -6.02
N LEU A 426 9.51 9.90 -5.97
CA LEU A 426 10.30 9.85 -4.75
C LEU A 426 9.99 10.99 -3.78
N ASP A 427 9.55 12.15 -4.27
CA ASP A 427 9.16 13.29 -3.44
C ASP A 427 7.90 13.02 -2.59
N ASN A 428 7.07 12.05 -3.00
CA ASN A 428 5.82 11.71 -2.31
C ASN A 428 6.05 10.65 -1.21
N HIS A 429 5.35 10.81 -0.08
CA HIS A 429 5.39 9.86 1.05
C HIS A 429 4.03 9.26 1.39
N VAL A 430 2.99 9.67 0.65
CA VAL A 430 1.61 9.26 0.92
C VAL A 430 0.97 8.82 -0.38
N ALA A 431 0.51 7.58 -0.42
CA ALA A 431 -0.37 7.10 -1.48
C ALA A 431 -1.81 7.47 -1.12
N THR A 432 -2.61 7.87 -2.10
CA THR A 432 -4.02 8.27 -1.95
C THR A 432 -4.89 7.57 -2.97
N ASP A 433 -6.15 7.32 -2.61
CA ASP A 433 -7.12 6.74 -3.54
C ASP A 433 -8.53 7.20 -3.16
N THR A 434 -9.48 7.08 -4.08
CA THR A 434 -10.87 7.48 -3.89
C THR A 434 -11.83 6.47 -4.47
N VAL A 435 -12.92 6.20 -3.75
CA VAL A 435 -13.99 5.31 -4.23
C VAL A 435 -15.30 6.10 -4.31
N PRO A 436 -15.92 6.22 -5.49
CA PRO A 436 -17.20 6.89 -5.63
C PRO A 436 -18.34 5.98 -5.17
N VAL A 437 -19.24 6.53 -4.34
CA VAL A 437 -20.39 5.82 -3.75
C VAL A 437 -21.68 6.62 -3.95
N GLU A 438 -22.82 5.94 -3.97
CA GLU A 438 -24.16 6.55 -3.92
C GLU A 438 -24.85 6.08 -2.64
N VAL A 439 -25.27 7.02 -1.79
CA VAL A 439 -26.09 6.75 -0.60
C VAL A 439 -27.56 6.72 -1.01
N ILE A 440 -28.24 5.62 -0.70
CA ILE A 440 -29.58 5.32 -1.21
C ILE A 440 -30.52 4.95 -0.05
N GLY A 441 -31.72 5.52 -0.10
CA GLY A 441 -32.82 5.23 0.82
C GLY A 441 -33.55 3.93 0.49
N ARG A 442 -34.66 3.68 1.19
CA ARG A 442 -35.47 2.45 1.00
C ARG A 442 -36.96 2.76 1.09
N LEU A 443 -37.76 2.00 0.35
CA LEU A 443 -39.22 1.90 0.40
C LEU A 443 -39.59 0.46 0.79
N TYR A 444 -40.35 0.28 1.87
CA TYR A 444 -40.48 -1.03 2.54
C TYR A 444 -41.70 -1.12 3.48
N ASP A 445 -41.94 -2.31 4.04
CA ASP A 445 -42.95 -2.61 5.07
C ASP A 445 -44.39 -2.23 4.67
N PHE A 446 -44.76 -2.50 3.41
CA PHE A 446 -46.15 -2.38 2.99
C PHE A 446 -47.02 -3.37 3.74
N ARG A 447 -48.13 -2.89 4.30
CA ARG A 447 -49.07 -3.74 5.04
C ARG A 447 -50.47 -3.17 5.10
N ILE A 448 -51.46 -4.05 5.14
CA ILE A 448 -52.85 -3.69 5.42
C ILE A 448 -53.04 -3.66 6.94
N THR A 449 -53.57 -2.55 7.44
CA THR A 449 -53.69 -2.26 8.87
C THR A 449 -55.14 -2.21 9.36
N ASP A 450 -56.12 -2.15 8.46
CA ASP A 450 -57.54 -2.24 8.80
C ASP A 450 -58.42 -2.49 7.55
N ILE A 451 -59.64 -2.98 7.75
CA ILE A 451 -60.66 -3.16 6.71
C ILE A 451 -62.00 -2.67 7.27
N ALA A 452 -62.69 -1.77 6.55
CA ALA A 452 -63.96 -1.18 7.00
C ALA A 452 -65.15 -2.13 7.03
N ASP A 453 -65.03 -3.29 6.37
CA ASP A 453 -66.05 -4.32 6.41
C ASP A 453 -66.28 -4.72 7.89
N PRO A 454 -67.50 -4.56 8.43
CA PRO A 454 -67.78 -4.84 9.84
C PRO A 454 -67.41 -6.25 10.29
N ASN A 455 -67.33 -7.22 9.37
CA ASN A 455 -66.93 -8.58 9.68
C ASN A 455 -65.43 -8.72 10.00
N TRP A 456 -64.61 -7.76 9.56
CA TRP A 456 -63.17 -7.73 9.81
C TRP A 456 -62.79 -6.87 11.02
N GLU A 457 -63.72 -6.10 11.58
CA GLU A 457 -63.42 -5.10 12.61
C GLU A 457 -62.70 -5.69 13.83
N THR A 458 -63.13 -6.84 14.33
CA THR A 458 -62.53 -7.50 15.49
C THR A 458 -61.17 -8.13 15.22
N VAL A 459 -60.76 -8.25 13.94
CA VAL A 459 -59.40 -8.66 13.57
C VAL A 459 -58.39 -7.58 13.94
N PHE A 460 -58.75 -6.31 13.73
CA PHE A 460 -57.83 -5.18 13.88
C PHE A 460 -58.04 -4.35 15.15
N ARG A 461 -59.23 -4.42 15.75
CA ARG A 461 -59.64 -3.56 16.89
C ARG A 461 -59.71 -4.33 18.20
N THR A 462 -59.54 -3.62 19.31
CA THR A 462 -59.67 -4.20 20.65
C THR A 462 -61.11 -4.53 21.02
N ALA A 463 -62.08 -3.78 20.48
CA ALA A 463 -63.51 -4.05 20.56
C ALA A 463 -64.25 -3.48 19.33
N LYS A 464 -65.47 -3.97 19.07
CA LYS A 464 -66.33 -3.46 18.02
C LYS A 464 -66.61 -1.95 18.23
N GLY A 465 -66.53 -1.15 17.17
CA GLY A 465 -66.71 0.30 17.18
C GLY A 465 -65.54 1.10 17.75
N SER A 466 -64.52 0.45 18.32
CA SER A 466 -63.42 1.14 19.02
C SER A 466 -62.39 1.75 18.05
N SER A 467 -61.69 2.81 18.49
CA SER A 467 -60.56 3.40 17.77
C SER A 467 -59.22 2.67 18.00
N PRO A 468 -58.88 2.17 19.21
CA PRO A 468 -57.60 1.51 19.44
C PRO A 468 -57.43 0.24 18.59
N SER A 469 -56.27 0.13 17.92
CA SER A 469 -55.85 -1.10 17.23
C SER A 469 -55.33 -2.12 18.25
N ASN A 470 -55.53 -3.41 17.96
CA ASN A 470 -54.92 -4.51 18.70
C ASN A 470 -53.51 -4.88 18.19
N GLY A 471 -52.96 -4.16 17.20
CA GLY A 471 -51.63 -4.40 16.61
C GLY A 471 -51.60 -5.40 15.46
N THR A 472 -52.74 -5.99 15.09
CA THR A 472 -52.85 -6.91 13.94
C THR A 472 -52.67 -6.15 12.62
N SER A 473 -51.96 -6.78 11.69
CA SER A 473 -51.72 -6.27 10.35
C SER A 473 -51.37 -7.43 9.42
N TYR A 474 -51.61 -7.25 8.12
CA TYR A 474 -51.25 -8.20 7.06
C TYR A 474 -50.06 -7.65 6.27
N SER A 475 -48.88 -8.26 6.41
CA SER A 475 -47.64 -7.86 5.73
C SER A 475 -47.49 -8.52 4.36
N VAL A 476 -46.64 -7.97 3.49
CA VAL A 476 -46.28 -8.56 2.18
C VAL A 476 -45.98 -10.06 2.27
N GLY A 477 -45.18 -10.46 3.26
CA GLY A 477 -44.89 -11.86 3.56
C GLY A 477 -44.36 -12.03 4.98
N THR A 478 -43.55 -13.06 5.18
CA THR A 478 -43.01 -13.46 6.49
C THR A 478 -41.64 -12.85 6.79
N LYS A 479 -41.11 -12.03 5.89
CA LYS A 479 -39.79 -11.41 5.98
C LYS A 479 -39.89 -9.89 6.07
N GLY A 480 -38.85 -9.27 6.60
CA GLY A 480 -38.70 -7.83 6.78
C GLY A 480 -37.86 -7.20 5.68
N ILE A 481 -37.49 -5.94 5.89
CA ILE A 481 -36.84 -5.08 4.89
C ILE A 481 -35.60 -5.71 4.22
N ASP A 482 -34.84 -6.51 4.95
CA ASP A 482 -33.60 -7.14 4.50
C ASP A 482 -33.67 -8.68 4.51
N GLY A 483 -34.88 -9.24 4.40
CA GLY A 483 -35.09 -10.69 4.26
C GLY A 483 -35.10 -11.50 5.56
N ALA A 484 -34.78 -10.88 6.71
CA ALA A 484 -34.91 -11.53 8.03
C ALA A 484 -36.39 -11.72 8.41
N ALA A 485 -36.73 -12.74 9.22
CA ALA A 485 -38.11 -13.02 9.61
C ALA A 485 -38.75 -11.82 10.35
N ASN A 486 -39.98 -11.46 9.98
CA ASN A 486 -40.74 -10.35 10.60
C ASN A 486 -41.73 -10.83 11.69
N GLY A 487 -41.78 -12.14 11.97
CA GLY A 487 -42.68 -12.75 12.95
C GLY A 487 -44.13 -12.95 12.47
N LYS A 488 -44.47 -12.56 11.23
CA LYS A 488 -45.79 -12.77 10.63
C LYS A 488 -45.86 -14.13 9.95
N ILE A 489 -47.03 -14.77 10.04
CA ILE A 489 -47.35 -16.05 9.42
C ILE A 489 -48.78 -16.01 8.89
N ALA A 490 -49.15 -16.97 8.04
CA ALA A 490 -50.54 -17.14 7.62
C ALA A 490 -51.48 -17.26 8.84
N PRO A 491 -52.66 -16.63 8.83
CA PRO A 491 -53.25 -15.90 7.69
C PRO A 491 -52.83 -14.43 7.57
N TYR A 492 -51.97 -13.89 8.45
CA TYR A 492 -51.59 -12.47 8.55
C TYR A 492 -50.57 -12.00 7.50
N VAL A 493 -50.65 -12.53 6.28
CA VAL A 493 -49.83 -12.13 5.14
C VAL A 493 -50.72 -11.81 3.95
N LEU A 494 -50.23 -10.97 3.04
CA LEU A 494 -50.92 -10.60 1.81
C LEU A 494 -50.82 -11.74 0.78
N PRO A 495 -51.74 -11.76 -0.22
CA PRO A 495 -52.94 -10.93 -0.30
C PRO A 495 -54.03 -11.36 0.69
N ILE A 496 -54.97 -10.47 0.98
CA ILE A 496 -56.18 -10.81 1.72
C ILE A 496 -57.17 -11.47 0.75
N LEU A 497 -57.47 -12.74 0.98
CA LEU A 497 -58.38 -13.55 0.17
C LEU A 497 -59.24 -14.48 1.04
N ARG A 498 -60.02 -15.36 0.40
CA ARG A 498 -60.87 -16.31 1.12
C ARG A 498 -60.01 -17.22 2.01
N GLY A 499 -60.27 -17.19 3.31
CA GLY A 499 -59.46 -17.89 4.31
C GLY A 499 -58.41 -17.05 5.02
N SER A 500 -58.23 -15.77 4.63
CA SER A 500 -57.33 -14.84 5.34
C SER A 500 -57.92 -14.32 6.66
N HIS A 501 -59.20 -14.57 6.94
CA HIS A 501 -59.81 -14.22 8.22
C HIS A 501 -59.37 -15.22 9.32
N PRO A 502 -58.83 -14.77 10.47
CA PRO A 502 -58.25 -15.68 11.47
C PRO A 502 -59.29 -16.49 12.25
N VAL A 503 -60.52 -15.99 12.34
CA VAL A 503 -61.63 -16.70 13.00
C VAL A 503 -62.28 -17.69 12.02
N ALA A 504 -62.35 -18.96 12.42
CA ALA A 504 -62.78 -20.07 11.57
C ALA A 504 -64.21 -19.92 11.00
N SER A 505 -65.13 -19.30 11.73
CA SER A 505 -66.52 -19.06 11.27
C SER A 505 -66.61 -18.12 10.07
N PHE A 506 -65.56 -17.34 9.80
CA PHE A 506 -65.50 -16.38 8.70
C PHE A 506 -64.55 -16.83 7.57
N LYS A 507 -64.16 -18.12 7.54
CA LYS A 507 -63.21 -18.67 6.56
C LYS A 507 -63.68 -18.56 5.11
N SER A 508 -64.99 -18.47 4.86
CA SER A 508 -65.57 -18.27 3.53
C SER A 508 -65.58 -16.80 3.07
N MET A 509 -65.25 -15.87 3.95
CA MET A 509 -65.36 -14.44 3.68
C MET A 509 -64.17 -13.89 2.92
N THR A 510 -64.46 -12.88 2.12
CA THR A 510 -63.51 -11.98 1.46
C THR A 510 -63.98 -10.54 1.63
N VAL A 511 -63.16 -9.58 1.24
CA VAL A 511 -63.55 -8.17 1.30
C VAL A 511 -64.59 -7.91 0.21
N LYS A 512 -65.72 -7.28 0.55
CA LYS A 512 -66.73 -6.88 -0.44
C LYS A 512 -66.35 -5.57 -1.11
N THR A 513 -66.79 -5.40 -2.36
CA THR A 513 -66.64 -4.12 -3.08
C THR A 513 -67.37 -3.00 -2.32
N GLY A 514 -66.89 -1.76 -2.42
CA GLY A 514 -67.40 -0.62 -1.63
C GLY A 514 -66.75 -0.44 -0.26
N TYR A 515 -66.29 -1.50 0.41
CA TYR A 515 -65.50 -1.35 1.64
C TYR A 515 -64.05 -0.98 1.34
N HIS A 516 -63.54 -0.01 2.08
CA HIS A 516 -62.14 0.39 1.99
C HIS A 516 -61.26 -0.42 2.94
N PHE A 517 -60.02 -0.65 2.56
CA PHE A 517 -58.97 -1.08 3.49
C PHE A 517 -58.00 0.08 3.73
N LYS A 518 -57.38 0.08 4.91
CA LYS A 518 -56.32 1.00 5.29
C LYS A 518 -54.99 0.28 5.15
N PHE A 519 -53.99 0.98 4.64
CA PHE A 519 -52.64 0.45 4.53
C PHE A 519 -51.63 1.50 4.93
N ASP A 520 -50.45 1.05 5.32
CA ASP A 520 -49.29 1.91 5.45
C ASP A 520 -48.05 1.24 4.86
N LEU A 521 -47.05 2.08 4.61
CA LEU A 521 -45.69 1.67 4.24
C LEU A 521 -44.69 2.67 4.78
N LYS A 522 -43.40 2.35 4.68
CA LYS A 522 -42.34 3.19 5.20
C LYS A 522 -41.33 3.55 4.14
N THR A 523 -40.71 4.71 4.33
CA THR A 523 -39.51 5.13 3.60
C THR A 523 -38.39 5.48 4.57
N LYS A 524 -37.15 5.29 4.14
CA LYS A 524 -35.94 5.84 4.78
C LYS A 524 -35.21 6.73 3.78
N GLY A 525 -34.67 7.85 4.24
CA GLY A 525 -33.90 8.80 3.41
C GLY A 525 -34.62 10.11 3.17
N ASN A 526 -34.40 10.71 2.00
CA ASN A 526 -34.81 12.06 1.62
C ASN A 526 -36.24 12.07 1.03
N MET A 527 -37.21 11.60 1.83
CA MET A 527 -38.64 11.56 1.52
C MET A 527 -39.46 12.43 2.50
N PHE A 528 -38.86 13.52 2.99
CA PHE A 528 -39.40 14.40 4.03
C PHE A 528 -39.82 15.80 3.52
N GLU A 529 -39.68 16.10 2.23
CA GLU A 529 -40.09 17.39 1.67
C GLU A 529 -41.61 17.46 1.43
N ASP A 530 -42.12 18.68 1.21
CA ASP A 530 -43.57 18.93 1.11
C ASP A 530 -44.18 18.35 -0.18
N LYS A 531 -43.36 18.27 -1.24
CA LYS A 531 -43.72 17.77 -2.58
C LYS A 531 -43.33 16.31 -2.79
N ASP A 532 -42.86 15.64 -1.76
CA ASP A 532 -42.62 14.20 -1.82
C ASP A 532 -43.93 13.44 -1.65
N ALA A 533 -44.03 12.28 -2.29
CA ALA A 533 -45.23 11.47 -2.27
C ALA A 533 -44.94 9.99 -2.55
N ILE A 534 -45.93 9.15 -2.26
CA ILE A 534 -45.99 7.77 -2.76
C ILE A 534 -47.04 7.70 -3.87
N ARG A 535 -46.64 7.23 -5.05
CA ARG A 535 -47.56 6.88 -6.12
C ARG A 535 -47.96 5.41 -5.98
N VAL A 536 -49.27 5.17 -5.93
CA VAL A 536 -49.90 3.86 -5.92
C VAL A 536 -50.68 3.72 -7.22
N THR A 537 -50.27 2.79 -8.06
CA THR A 537 -50.96 2.49 -9.34
C THR A 537 -51.65 1.14 -9.23
N PRO A 538 -52.98 1.09 -9.03
CA PRO A 538 -53.74 -0.15 -9.03
C PRO A 538 -53.88 -0.74 -10.44
N THR A 539 -53.83 -2.07 -10.50
CA THR A 539 -54.26 -2.86 -11.66
C THR A 539 -55.18 -3.97 -11.19
N PHE A 540 -56.09 -4.41 -12.06
CA PHE A 540 -57.19 -5.30 -11.70
C PHE A 540 -57.17 -6.56 -12.53
N TYR A 541 -57.40 -7.69 -11.87
CA TYR A 541 -57.51 -8.99 -12.50
C TYR A 541 -58.74 -9.73 -12.00
N PHE A 542 -59.30 -10.60 -12.82
CA PHE A 542 -60.38 -11.51 -12.42
C PHE A 542 -59.84 -12.94 -12.33
N GLN A 543 -60.22 -13.65 -11.28
CA GLN A 543 -59.92 -15.06 -11.06
C GLN A 543 -61.21 -15.80 -10.69
N ASP A 544 -61.50 -16.90 -11.38
CA ASP A 544 -62.69 -17.72 -11.15
C ASP A 544 -62.67 -18.35 -9.75
N ASN A 545 -63.84 -18.56 -9.14
CA ASN A 545 -63.97 -19.12 -7.80
C ASN A 545 -64.45 -20.59 -7.75
N GLN A 546 -64.44 -21.29 -8.88
CA GLN A 546 -64.83 -22.69 -9.01
C GLN A 546 -63.61 -23.61 -8.96
N ALA A 547 -63.63 -24.59 -8.05
CA ALA A 547 -62.53 -25.55 -7.89
C ALA A 547 -62.34 -26.48 -9.10
N SER A 548 -63.35 -26.58 -9.97
CA SER A 548 -63.28 -27.33 -11.22
C SER A 548 -62.58 -26.58 -12.36
N THR A 549 -62.30 -25.29 -12.19
CA THR A 549 -61.60 -24.48 -13.19
C THR A 549 -60.10 -24.37 -12.86
N PRO A 550 -59.20 -24.56 -13.84
CA PRO A 550 -57.79 -24.28 -13.62
C PRO A 550 -57.57 -22.81 -13.25
N ALA A 551 -56.63 -22.55 -12.34
CA ALA A 551 -56.27 -21.19 -11.95
C ALA A 551 -55.94 -20.33 -13.18
N LYS A 552 -56.73 -19.28 -13.41
CA LYS A 552 -56.53 -18.36 -14.52
C LYS A 552 -56.66 -16.93 -14.05
N ARG A 553 -55.62 -16.14 -14.35
CA ARG A 553 -55.59 -14.71 -14.09
C ARG A 553 -55.90 -13.95 -15.38
N VAL A 554 -57.00 -13.21 -15.39
CA VAL A 554 -57.45 -12.41 -16.54
C VAL A 554 -57.33 -10.94 -16.19
N GLU A 555 -56.58 -10.14 -16.94
CA GLU A 555 -56.56 -8.69 -16.73
C GLU A 555 -57.92 -8.09 -17.14
N VAL A 556 -58.48 -7.19 -16.33
CA VAL A 556 -59.85 -6.69 -16.50
C VAL A 556 -59.95 -5.17 -16.49
N ASP A 557 -60.94 -4.66 -17.20
CA ASP A 557 -61.43 -3.30 -17.04
C ASP A 557 -62.61 -3.31 -16.06
N LEU A 558 -62.62 -2.31 -15.17
CA LEU A 558 -63.69 -2.11 -14.19
C LEU A 558 -64.52 -0.90 -14.58
N TYR A 559 -65.84 -1.05 -14.49
CA TYR A 559 -66.80 -0.01 -14.76
C TYR A 559 -67.68 0.21 -13.52
N TYR A 560 -68.12 1.44 -13.29
CA TYR A 560 -69.03 1.78 -12.18
C TYR A 560 -70.09 2.78 -12.63
N HIS A 561 -71.09 2.99 -11.78
CA HIS A 561 -72.06 4.06 -11.98
C HIS A 561 -71.68 5.25 -11.12
N SER A 562 -71.58 6.42 -11.73
CA SER A 562 -71.62 7.70 -11.02
C SER A 562 -73.07 8.17 -10.91
N ASP A 563 -73.31 9.24 -10.16
CA ASP A 563 -74.65 9.83 -10.00
C ASP A 563 -75.27 10.28 -11.33
N THR A 564 -74.44 10.56 -12.35
CA THR A 564 -74.89 11.13 -13.63
C THR A 564 -74.59 10.27 -14.85
N LYS A 565 -73.72 9.27 -14.73
CA LYS A 565 -73.29 8.40 -15.85
C LYS A 565 -73.24 6.94 -15.42
N LYS A 566 -73.82 6.08 -16.25
CA LYS A 566 -73.69 4.62 -16.15
C LYS A 566 -72.44 4.12 -16.87
N PHE A 567 -71.95 2.96 -16.44
CA PHE A 567 -70.79 2.25 -16.96
C PHE A 567 -69.60 3.17 -17.29
N VAL A 568 -69.13 3.91 -16.29
CA VAL A 568 -67.90 4.73 -16.37
C VAL A 568 -66.70 3.82 -16.14
N LYS A 569 -65.81 3.71 -17.13
CA LYS A 569 -64.56 2.94 -17.01
C LYS A 569 -63.59 3.62 -16.04
N ILE A 570 -63.08 2.88 -15.05
CA ILE A 570 -62.01 3.35 -14.16
C ILE A 570 -60.76 3.69 -15.01
N GLY A 571 -60.18 4.87 -14.79
CA GLY A 571 -59.02 5.38 -15.54
C GLY A 571 -59.33 5.97 -16.92
N SER A 572 -60.61 6.02 -17.32
CA SER A 572 -61.00 6.79 -18.50
C SER A 572 -61.12 8.28 -18.20
N SER A 573 -61.12 9.13 -19.24
CA SER A 573 -61.37 10.57 -19.10
C SER A 573 -62.75 10.91 -18.51
N SER A 574 -63.68 9.95 -18.51
CA SER A 574 -64.99 10.12 -17.86
C SER A 574 -64.99 9.76 -16.37
N ALA A 575 -63.94 9.13 -15.85
CA ALA A 575 -63.80 8.82 -14.43
C ALA A 575 -63.28 10.03 -13.67
N VAL A 576 -64.19 10.88 -13.20
CA VAL A 576 -63.89 12.14 -12.49
C VAL A 576 -64.03 12.04 -10.97
N GLU A 577 -64.34 10.85 -10.45
CA GLU A 577 -64.51 10.61 -9.01
C GLU A 577 -63.23 10.93 -8.23
N ARG A 578 -63.40 11.67 -7.13
CA ARG A 578 -62.28 12.11 -6.27
C ARG A 578 -62.23 11.30 -4.98
N ARG A 579 -61.07 10.73 -4.71
CA ARG A 579 -60.76 10.04 -3.45
C ARG A 579 -60.04 10.99 -2.51
N ASN A 580 -60.51 11.02 -1.27
CA ASN A 580 -59.89 11.77 -0.18
C ASN A 580 -59.56 10.83 0.97
N ILE A 581 -58.49 11.16 1.70
CA ILE A 581 -58.03 10.43 2.88
C ILE A 581 -57.86 11.41 4.03
N ILE A 582 -58.26 10.99 5.24
CA ILE A 582 -57.98 11.70 6.49
C ILE A 582 -56.87 10.94 7.23
N LEU A 583 -55.77 11.63 7.57
CA LEU A 583 -54.62 11.00 8.25
C LEU A 583 -55.03 10.40 9.61
N ASN A 584 -55.64 11.21 10.47
CA ASN A 584 -56.04 10.80 11.81
C ASN A 584 -57.55 10.61 11.89
N GLN A 585 -58.00 9.39 11.64
CA GLN A 585 -59.40 8.96 11.74
C GLN A 585 -59.47 7.64 12.51
N ARG A 586 -60.64 7.26 13.04
CA ARG A 586 -60.86 6.05 13.88
C ARG A 586 -60.05 4.83 13.43
N LEU A 587 -60.11 4.48 12.15
CA LEU A 587 -59.50 3.26 11.62
C LEU A 587 -57.99 3.38 11.32
N ARG A 588 -57.39 4.56 11.44
CA ARG A 588 -55.92 4.70 11.46
C ARG A 588 -55.41 4.91 12.87
N ASN A 589 -56.12 5.72 13.64
CA ASN A 589 -55.80 6.09 15.02
C ASN A 589 -54.29 6.42 15.17
N VAL A 590 -53.80 7.31 14.30
CA VAL A 590 -52.38 7.66 14.22
C VAL A 590 -51.96 8.28 15.56
N PRO A 591 -50.85 7.84 16.17
CA PRO A 591 -50.39 8.40 17.43
C PRO A 591 -50.23 9.92 17.33
N VAL A 592 -50.86 10.65 18.26
CA VAL A 592 -50.77 12.12 18.31
C VAL A 592 -49.32 12.57 18.47
N THR A 593 -48.50 11.81 19.20
CA THR A 593 -47.07 12.06 19.36
C THR A 593 -46.34 12.07 18.01
N ASP A 594 -46.63 11.13 17.11
CA ASP A 594 -46.00 11.08 15.79
C ASP A 594 -46.41 12.30 14.93
N ILE A 595 -47.68 12.71 15.01
CA ILE A 595 -48.20 13.90 14.32
C ILE A 595 -47.46 15.16 14.82
N LEU A 596 -47.35 15.33 16.14
CA LEU A 596 -46.69 16.49 16.73
C LEU A 596 -45.17 16.49 16.52
N ASN A 597 -44.52 15.32 16.58
CA ASN A 597 -43.09 15.16 16.26
C ASN A 597 -42.81 15.52 14.81
N THR A 598 -43.68 15.07 13.88
CA THR A 598 -43.59 15.43 12.46
C THR A 598 -43.70 16.95 12.28
N ALA A 599 -44.71 17.57 12.90
CA ALA A 599 -44.91 19.02 12.83
C ALA A 599 -43.69 19.77 13.41
N GLY A 600 -43.20 19.35 14.56
CA GLY A 600 -42.01 19.93 15.20
C GLY A 600 -40.79 19.85 14.29
N SER A 601 -40.49 18.67 13.74
CA SER A 601 -39.35 18.49 12.85
C SER A 601 -39.46 19.31 11.57
N LEU A 602 -40.63 19.38 10.95
CA LEU A 602 -40.86 20.23 9.78
C LEU A 602 -40.65 21.72 10.10
N TYR A 603 -41.12 22.16 11.25
CA TYR A 603 -40.93 23.54 11.71
C TYR A 603 -39.44 23.82 11.93
N ASP A 604 -38.74 22.93 12.63
CA ASP A 604 -37.35 23.11 13.06
C ASP A 604 -36.34 22.95 11.89
N MET A 605 -36.71 22.23 10.82
CA MET A 605 -35.88 22.07 9.62
C MET A 605 -36.00 23.23 8.61
N LYS A 606 -37.04 24.07 8.74
CA LYS A 606 -37.33 25.16 7.79
C LYS A 606 -37.23 26.52 8.48
N THR A 607 -36.90 27.54 7.71
CA THR A 607 -36.87 28.93 8.19
C THR A 607 -37.97 29.75 7.50
N GLY A 608 -38.27 30.95 8.03
CA GLY A 608 -39.24 31.85 7.41
C GLY A 608 -40.70 31.61 7.78
N TRP A 609 -40.99 30.88 8.86
CA TRP A 609 -42.35 30.71 9.37
C TRP A 609 -42.95 32.04 9.84
N THR A 610 -44.19 32.31 9.42
CA THR A 610 -44.97 33.48 9.89
C THR A 610 -45.72 33.22 11.20
N MET A 611 -45.91 31.95 11.56
CA MET A 611 -46.54 31.53 12.81
C MET A 611 -45.52 30.96 13.79
N THR A 612 -45.82 31.05 15.08
CA THR A 612 -44.97 30.45 16.14
C THR A 612 -45.03 28.93 16.11
N ARG A 613 -44.01 28.26 16.68
CA ARG A 613 -43.96 26.80 16.76
C ARG A 613 -45.22 26.18 17.38
N PRO A 614 -45.74 26.64 18.54
CA PRO A 614 -46.97 26.08 19.10
C PRO A 614 -48.18 26.24 18.17
N GLN A 615 -48.33 27.40 17.51
CA GLN A 615 -49.40 27.62 16.54
C GLN A 615 -49.29 26.66 15.35
N TYR A 616 -48.07 26.43 14.84
CA TYR A 616 -47.83 25.46 13.78
C TYR A 616 -48.19 24.03 14.18
N LEU A 617 -47.79 23.60 15.37
CA LEU A 617 -48.13 22.27 15.91
C LEU A 617 -49.65 22.08 16.02
N THR A 618 -50.36 23.06 16.59
CA THR A 618 -51.84 23.01 16.69
C THR A 618 -52.50 23.00 15.32
N ALA A 619 -52.04 23.83 14.38
CA ALA A 619 -52.57 23.85 13.02
C ALA A 619 -52.33 22.52 12.29
N TYR A 620 -51.15 21.93 12.44
CA TYR A 620 -50.80 20.64 11.86
C TYR A 620 -51.63 19.50 12.45
N GLN A 621 -51.81 19.47 13.76
CA GLN A 621 -52.66 18.48 14.43
C GLN A 621 -54.12 18.61 13.95
N LYS A 622 -54.65 19.82 13.84
CA LYS A 622 -55.99 20.04 13.26
C LYS A 622 -56.06 19.54 11.81
N ARG A 623 -55.09 19.89 10.98
CA ARG A 623 -55.01 19.45 9.58
C ARG A 623 -55.01 17.92 9.45
N SER A 624 -54.45 17.20 10.43
CA SER A 624 -54.44 15.73 10.41
C SER A 624 -55.85 15.10 10.38
N THR A 625 -56.89 15.83 10.78
CA THR A 625 -58.29 15.36 10.75
C THR A 625 -59.08 15.87 9.53
N GLU A 626 -58.43 16.60 8.62
CA GLU A 626 -59.03 17.16 7.41
C GLU A 626 -58.83 16.24 6.20
N GLN A 627 -59.68 16.39 5.18
CA GLN A 627 -59.61 15.61 3.95
C GLN A 627 -58.41 16.02 3.10
N THR A 628 -57.62 15.02 2.66
CA THR A 628 -56.52 15.18 1.71
C THR A 628 -56.86 14.47 0.41
N TYR A 629 -56.88 15.20 -0.71
CA TYR A 629 -57.10 14.63 -2.03
C TYR A 629 -55.92 13.74 -2.45
N VAL A 630 -56.23 12.54 -2.95
CA VAL A 630 -55.21 11.56 -3.36
C VAL A 630 -55.35 11.08 -4.79
N GLY A 631 -56.38 11.47 -5.55
CA GLY A 631 -56.58 10.97 -6.92
C GLY A 631 -57.90 10.22 -7.10
N GLY A 632 -57.90 9.22 -7.96
CA GLY A 632 -59.09 8.43 -8.36
C GLY A 632 -58.94 6.95 -8.00
N TYR A 633 -59.67 6.10 -8.72
CA TYR A 633 -59.56 4.64 -8.60
C TYR A 633 -58.44 4.05 -9.47
N ASP A 634 -57.90 4.79 -10.43
CA ASP A 634 -56.84 4.36 -11.34
C ASP A 634 -55.43 4.75 -10.85
N ILE A 635 -55.36 5.73 -9.93
CA ILE A 635 -54.12 6.20 -9.34
C ILE A 635 -54.38 6.87 -8.00
N GLN A 636 -53.49 6.64 -7.03
CA GLN A 636 -53.40 7.43 -5.82
C GLN A 636 -52.01 8.02 -5.63
N LEU A 637 -51.93 9.30 -5.26
CA LEU A 637 -50.73 9.98 -4.83
C LEU A 637 -50.89 10.34 -3.36
N LEU A 638 -50.17 9.65 -2.48
CA LEU A 638 -50.16 9.93 -1.03
C LEU A 638 -49.19 11.08 -0.78
N PRO A 639 -49.67 12.31 -0.49
CA PRO A 639 -48.79 13.46 -0.34
C PRO A 639 -48.35 13.63 1.13
N SER A 640 -47.47 14.59 1.37
CA SER A 640 -46.94 14.92 2.71
C SER A 640 -47.98 15.04 3.86
N PRO A 641 -49.25 15.46 3.66
CA PRO A 641 -50.24 15.48 4.74
C PRO A 641 -50.64 14.08 5.24
N LEU A 642 -50.33 13.04 4.48
CA LEU A 642 -50.58 11.63 4.83
C LEU A 642 -49.31 10.92 5.31
N ARG A 643 -48.35 11.68 5.83
CA ARG A 643 -47.04 11.20 6.27
C ARG A 643 -46.77 11.61 7.72
N THR A 644 -46.14 10.71 8.47
CA THR A 644 -45.52 11.02 9.76
C THR A 644 -44.04 10.66 9.77
N PHE A 645 -43.29 11.27 10.67
CA PHE A 645 -41.90 10.96 10.98
C PHE A 645 -41.85 10.10 12.23
N ILE A 646 -41.29 8.90 12.09
CA ILE A 646 -41.37 7.85 13.12
C ILE A 646 -40.00 7.45 13.67
N ASN A 647 -38.93 8.16 13.31
CA ASN A 647 -37.60 7.90 13.85
C ASN A 647 -37.38 8.60 15.21
N THR A 648 -36.32 8.25 15.92
CA THR A 648 -35.88 8.99 17.12
C THR A 648 -35.31 10.38 16.77
N PHE A 649 -35.22 11.26 17.77
CA PHE A 649 -34.42 12.50 17.73
C PHE A 649 -32.97 12.28 18.18
N ASP A 650 -32.70 11.11 18.78
CA ASP A 650 -31.42 10.76 19.38
C ASP A 650 -30.32 10.60 18.34
N ARG A 651 -29.18 11.22 18.63
CA ARG A 651 -27.93 11.10 17.87
C ARG A 651 -26.79 11.70 18.70
N PRO A 652 -25.53 11.45 18.33
CA PRO A 652 -24.37 12.10 18.92
C PRO A 652 -24.43 13.62 18.75
N VAL A 653 -23.95 14.36 19.74
CA VAL A 653 -24.01 15.83 19.76
C VAL A 653 -23.27 16.45 18.56
N ASN A 654 -22.19 15.80 18.10
CA ASN A 654 -21.38 16.24 16.96
C ASN A 654 -21.85 15.65 15.62
N ALA A 655 -23.04 15.04 15.54
CA ALA A 655 -23.59 14.55 14.27
C ALA A 655 -23.88 15.70 13.30
N SER A 656 -23.72 15.43 12.00
CA SER A 656 -23.97 16.43 10.95
C SER A 656 -25.46 16.80 10.80
N ALA A 657 -26.37 15.90 11.19
CA ALA A 657 -27.80 16.13 11.17
C ALA A 657 -28.30 16.86 12.43
N SER A 658 -29.40 17.59 12.32
CA SER A 658 -30.17 18.13 13.46
C SER A 658 -31.09 17.05 14.07
N PRO A 659 -31.65 17.25 15.30
CA PRO A 659 -32.56 16.26 15.89
C PRO A 659 -33.78 16.05 15.01
N ALA A 660 -34.31 17.16 14.48
CA ALA A 660 -35.41 17.18 13.56
C ALA A 660 -35.11 16.40 12.27
N ARG A 661 -33.92 16.57 11.68
CA ARG A 661 -33.51 15.80 10.49
C ARG A 661 -33.39 14.31 10.79
N THR A 662 -32.89 13.94 11.97
CA THR A 662 -32.83 12.53 12.39
C THR A 662 -34.23 11.94 12.52
N ASN A 663 -35.16 12.60 13.21
CA ASN A 663 -36.56 12.17 13.29
C ASN A 663 -37.19 12.05 11.89
N ALA A 664 -36.94 13.03 11.02
CA ALA A 664 -37.42 13.06 9.64
C ALA A 664 -36.77 12.03 8.71
N SER A 665 -35.87 11.15 9.17
CA SER A 665 -35.14 10.19 8.31
C SER A 665 -35.93 8.93 7.98
N ILE A 666 -36.92 8.59 8.80
CA ILE A 666 -37.83 7.46 8.57
C ILE A 666 -39.24 8.01 8.58
N GLN A 667 -39.95 7.77 7.49
CA GLN A 667 -41.31 8.27 7.30
C GLN A 667 -42.28 7.10 7.14
N GLN A 668 -43.47 7.25 7.72
CA GLN A 668 -44.59 6.34 7.50
C GLN A 668 -45.66 7.05 6.68
N TRP A 669 -46.15 6.38 5.65
CA TRP A 669 -47.13 6.89 4.71
C TRP A 669 -48.43 6.12 4.86
N TYR A 670 -49.55 6.84 4.95
CA TYR A 670 -50.85 6.25 5.22
C TYR A 670 -51.74 6.35 3.98
N GLY A 671 -52.23 5.19 3.54
CA GLY A 671 -53.10 5.08 2.39
C GLY A 671 -54.45 4.48 2.73
N GLU A 672 -55.32 4.46 1.72
CA GLU A 672 -56.61 3.80 1.76
C GLU A 672 -57.16 3.62 0.37
N TYR A 673 -57.67 2.43 0.13
CA TYR A 673 -58.18 2.08 -1.17
C TYR A 673 -59.48 1.28 -1.04
N SER A 674 -60.38 1.49 -2.00
CA SER A 674 -61.57 0.68 -2.18
C SER A 674 -61.90 0.62 -3.66
N LEU A 675 -62.64 -0.39 -4.07
CA LEU A 675 -63.42 -0.32 -5.29
C LEU A 675 -64.75 0.42 -5.03
N PRO A 676 -65.41 0.95 -6.08
CA PRO A 676 -66.82 1.34 -5.99
C PRO A 676 -67.69 0.23 -5.39
N ALA A 677 -68.81 0.57 -4.77
CA ALA A 677 -69.73 -0.42 -4.18
C ALA A 677 -70.36 -1.34 -5.23
N ALA A 678 -70.74 -0.79 -6.39
CA ALA A 678 -71.16 -1.58 -7.54
C ALA A 678 -70.12 -1.45 -8.65
N VAL A 679 -69.47 -2.57 -8.96
CA VAL A 679 -68.50 -2.68 -10.06
C VAL A 679 -68.93 -3.71 -11.07
N TYR A 680 -68.67 -3.41 -12.34
CA TYR A 680 -68.95 -4.27 -13.48
C TYR A 680 -67.63 -4.62 -14.14
N VAL A 681 -67.31 -5.91 -14.13
CA VAL A 681 -66.00 -6.44 -14.52
C VAL A 681 -66.09 -7.00 -15.93
N VAL A 682 -65.18 -6.62 -16.83
CA VAL A 682 -65.07 -7.21 -18.17
C VAL A 682 -63.62 -7.48 -18.51
N ALA A 683 -63.35 -8.41 -19.43
CA ALA A 683 -61.99 -8.62 -19.94
C ALA A 683 -61.40 -7.29 -20.45
N LYS A 684 -60.13 -7.03 -20.16
CA LYS A 684 -59.48 -5.77 -20.54
C LYS A 684 -59.58 -5.52 -22.05
N GLY A 685 -59.85 -4.28 -22.42
CA GLY A 685 -60.04 -3.87 -23.82
C GLY A 685 -61.46 -4.08 -24.34
N THR A 686 -62.37 -4.64 -23.53
CA THR A 686 -63.79 -4.75 -23.89
C THR A 686 -64.42 -3.36 -24.00
N ASP A 687 -64.92 -3.03 -25.18
CA ASP A 687 -65.70 -1.81 -25.43
C ASP A 687 -67.18 -2.06 -25.14
N LEU A 688 -67.64 -1.60 -23.96
CA LEU A 688 -69.03 -1.72 -23.55
C LEU A 688 -69.99 -0.90 -24.44
N ALA A 689 -69.52 0.21 -25.02
CA ALA A 689 -70.36 1.03 -25.90
C ALA A 689 -70.64 0.30 -27.22
N VAL A 690 -69.64 -0.40 -27.77
CA VAL A 690 -69.84 -1.27 -28.94
C VAL A 690 -70.73 -2.45 -28.59
N TYR A 691 -70.48 -3.13 -27.47
CA TYR A 691 -71.30 -4.26 -27.03
C TYR A 691 -72.77 -3.86 -26.84
N GLY A 692 -73.04 -2.70 -26.25
CA GLY A 692 -74.38 -2.17 -26.02
C GLY A 692 -75.14 -1.73 -27.27
N LYS A 693 -74.46 -1.58 -28.41
CA LYS A 693 -75.12 -1.33 -29.71
C LYS A 693 -75.73 -2.60 -30.30
N THR A 694 -75.12 -3.75 -30.05
CA THR A 694 -75.53 -5.04 -30.61
C THR A 694 -76.28 -5.93 -29.62
N ASN A 695 -76.20 -5.61 -28.31
CA ASN A 695 -76.83 -6.37 -27.23
C ASN A 695 -77.51 -5.39 -26.26
N LYS A 696 -78.57 -5.83 -25.57
CA LYS A 696 -79.12 -5.05 -24.45
C LYS A 696 -78.09 -5.00 -23.33
N LEU A 697 -77.51 -3.82 -23.09
CA LEU A 697 -76.58 -3.58 -21.98
C LEU A 697 -77.35 -3.08 -20.75
N ASP A 698 -77.33 -3.90 -19.70
CA ASP A 698 -77.86 -3.60 -18.38
C ASP A 698 -77.01 -4.26 -17.29
N GLU A 699 -77.30 -3.98 -16.02
CA GLU A 699 -76.55 -4.44 -14.86
C GLU A 699 -76.53 -5.97 -14.70
N LYS A 700 -77.27 -6.73 -15.52
CA LYS A 700 -77.35 -8.20 -15.54
C LYS A 700 -76.75 -8.82 -16.79
N SER A 701 -76.15 -8.01 -17.67
CA SER A 701 -75.60 -8.49 -18.94
C SER A 701 -74.55 -9.59 -18.73
N PRO A 702 -74.55 -10.64 -19.57
CA PRO A 702 -73.70 -11.82 -19.41
C PRO A 702 -72.22 -11.54 -19.70
N ILE A 703 -71.90 -10.39 -20.30
CA ILE A 703 -70.52 -9.93 -20.52
C ILE A 703 -69.78 -9.65 -19.21
N PHE A 704 -70.50 -9.41 -18.12
CA PHE A 704 -69.90 -9.09 -16.83
C PHE A 704 -69.43 -10.35 -16.09
N LEU A 705 -68.14 -10.37 -15.75
CA LEU A 705 -67.50 -11.42 -14.96
C LEU A 705 -67.94 -11.29 -13.50
N ARG A 706 -68.53 -12.36 -12.97
CA ARG A 706 -69.29 -12.34 -11.70
C ARG A 706 -68.86 -13.44 -10.73
N ASN A 707 -68.70 -14.65 -11.25
CA ASN A 707 -68.42 -15.84 -10.44
C ASN A 707 -66.92 -15.97 -10.14
N GLY A 708 -66.39 -15.03 -9.35
CA GLY A 708 -64.96 -14.96 -9.08
C GLY A 708 -64.59 -13.82 -8.16
N TYR A 709 -63.30 -13.52 -8.13
CA TYR A 709 -62.73 -12.44 -7.35
C TYR A 709 -62.02 -11.42 -8.25
N ILE A 710 -62.13 -10.15 -7.89
CA ILE A 710 -61.30 -9.08 -8.43
C ILE A 710 -60.04 -9.00 -7.58
N SER A 711 -58.93 -9.49 -8.12
CA SER A 711 -57.60 -9.35 -7.51
C SER A 711 -57.06 -7.95 -7.79
N LEU A 712 -56.80 -7.21 -6.70
CA LEU A 712 -56.20 -5.88 -6.71
C LEU A 712 -54.68 -6.01 -6.58
N ASN A 713 -53.96 -5.45 -7.55
CA ASN A 713 -52.50 -5.43 -7.57
C ASN A 713 -51.99 -3.98 -7.55
N PHE A 714 -51.03 -3.67 -6.68
CA PHE A 714 -50.43 -2.35 -6.54
C PHE A 714 -49.01 -2.29 -7.09
N ASN A 715 -48.73 -1.26 -7.91
CA ASN A 715 -47.38 -0.76 -8.11
C ASN A 715 -47.13 0.44 -7.18
N LEU A 716 -46.02 0.41 -6.43
CA LEU A 716 -45.69 1.43 -5.44
C LEU A 716 -44.35 2.09 -5.79
N GLU A 717 -44.35 3.42 -5.81
CA GLU A 717 -43.23 4.24 -6.25
C GLU A 717 -43.06 5.46 -5.35
N THR A 718 -41.82 5.82 -5.01
CA THR A 718 -41.54 7.10 -4.37
C THR A 718 -41.41 8.21 -5.41
N ILE A 719 -41.99 9.36 -5.12
CA ILE A 719 -41.92 10.57 -5.93
C ILE A 719 -41.22 11.65 -5.10
N ARG A 720 -40.19 12.28 -5.65
CA ARG A 720 -39.54 13.44 -5.03
C ARG A 720 -39.83 14.70 -5.81
N ASN A 721 -40.01 15.81 -5.11
CA ASN A 721 -40.22 17.13 -5.72
C ASN A 721 -41.36 17.20 -6.75
N ALA A 722 -42.40 16.37 -6.60
CA ALA A 722 -43.51 16.20 -7.54
C ALA A 722 -43.10 15.77 -8.98
N ASP A 723 -41.91 15.21 -9.19
CA ASP A 723 -41.51 14.67 -10.50
C ASP A 723 -42.10 13.28 -10.73
N LEU A 724 -43.28 13.24 -11.36
CA LEU A 724 -43.98 12.00 -11.69
C LEU A 724 -43.33 11.21 -12.83
N ASN A 725 -42.46 11.84 -13.62
CA ASN A 725 -41.82 11.21 -14.79
C ASN A 725 -40.55 10.45 -14.39
N LYS A 726 -39.94 10.82 -13.26
CA LYS A 726 -38.74 10.17 -12.72
C LYS A 726 -38.96 9.72 -11.27
N PRO A 727 -39.72 8.64 -11.04
CA PRO A 727 -39.84 8.05 -9.72
C PRO A 727 -38.47 7.74 -9.12
N HIS A 728 -38.31 7.92 -7.82
CA HIS A 728 -37.01 7.77 -7.16
C HIS A 728 -36.70 6.30 -6.84
N LEU A 729 -37.58 5.63 -6.09
CA LEU A 729 -37.49 4.21 -5.72
C LEU A 729 -38.72 3.43 -6.20
N GLN A 730 -38.52 2.15 -6.50
CA GLN A 730 -39.54 1.20 -6.93
C GLN A 730 -39.68 0.08 -5.90
N TYR A 731 -40.90 -0.26 -5.49
CA TYR A 731 -41.12 -1.39 -4.57
C TYR A 731 -40.97 -2.74 -5.26
N ILE A 732 -41.52 -2.88 -6.47
CA ILE A 732 -41.62 -4.16 -7.19
C ILE A 732 -40.78 -4.14 -8.46
N LYS A 733 -40.83 -3.03 -9.21
CA LYS A 733 -40.24 -2.92 -10.55
C LYS A 733 -38.83 -2.32 -10.55
N GLY A 734 -38.12 -2.40 -9.43
CA GLY A 734 -36.72 -1.97 -9.35
C GLY A 734 -35.83 -2.90 -10.19
N PRO A 735 -34.89 -2.38 -10.99
CA PRO A 735 -34.03 -3.19 -11.85
C PRO A 735 -33.00 -4.04 -11.08
N LEU A 736 -32.58 -3.61 -9.89
CA LEU A 736 -31.65 -4.36 -9.04
C LEU A 736 -32.34 -5.02 -7.84
N ASN A 737 -33.30 -4.35 -7.22
CA ASN A 737 -34.07 -4.89 -6.10
C ASN A 737 -35.59 -4.77 -6.33
N ASN A 738 -36.28 -5.91 -6.23
CA ASN A 738 -37.71 -6.01 -6.01
C ASN A 738 -37.93 -6.29 -4.51
N GLN A 739 -38.40 -5.31 -3.76
CA GLN A 739 -38.61 -5.42 -2.31
C GLN A 739 -39.64 -6.50 -1.96
N TRP A 740 -40.66 -6.67 -2.80
CA TRP A 740 -41.72 -7.64 -2.58
C TRP A 740 -41.20 -9.06 -2.70
N TRP A 741 -40.48 -9.39 -3.79
CA TRP A 741 -40.00 -10.75 -4.04
C TRP A 741 -38.66 -11.04 -3.35
N ASN A 742 -37.67 -10.16 -3.50
CA ASN A 742 -36.30 -10.44 -3.06
C ASN A 742 -36.16 -10.35 -1.53
N MET A 743 -37.03 -9.62 -0.84
CA MET A 743 -36.89 -9.29 0.58
C MET A 743 -38.08 -9.75 1.42
N GLU A 744 -39.26 -9.13 1.27
CA GLU A 744 -40.35 -9.24 2.28
C GLU A 744 -41.37 -10.35 2.03
N GLY A 745 -41.55 -10.75 0.78
CA GLY A 745 -42.63 -11.63 0.33
C GLY A 745 -42.29 -13.11 0.41
N TYR A 746 -42.72 -13.85 -0.61
CA TYR A 746 -42.60 -15.31 -0.66
C TYR A 746 -41.16 -15.73 -0.97
N ASP A 747 -40.81 -16.98 -0.66
CA ASP A 747 -39.44 -17.45 -0.84
C ASP A 747 -39.07 -17.49 -2.31
N GLY A 748 -38.08 -16.67 -2.71
CA GLY A 748 -37.49 -16.71 -4.04
C GLY A 748 -36.62 -17.93 -4.28
N SER A 749 -37.05 -19.11 -3.84
CA SER A 749 -36.28 -20.36 -3.85
C SER A 749 -36.43 -21.16 -5.15
N ASP A 750 -37.44 -20.86 -5.98
CA ASP A 750 -37.78 -21.62 -7.19
C ASP A 750 -37.71 -20.82 -8.50
N ASP A 751 -37.16 -19.60 -8.47
CA ASP A 751 -37.07 -18.64 -9.59
C ASP A 751 -38.40 -18.34 -10.30
N ALA A 752 -39.55 -18.79 -9.77
CA ALA A 752 -40.86 -18.65 -10.37
C ALA A 752 -41.67 -17.54 -9.66
N ARG A 753 -41.71 -16.35 -10.28
CA ARG A 753 -42.43 -15.18 -9.72
C ARG A 753 -43.95 -15.32 -9.62
N ASP A 754 -44.53 -16.30 -10.33
CA ASP A 754 -45.97 -16.55 -10.31
C ASP A 754 -46.26 -17.71 -9.36
N ARG A 755 -47.01 -17.43 -8.28
CA ARG A 755 -47.30 -18.43 -7.25
C ARG A 755 -48.73 -18.94 -7.38
N MET A 756 -48.89 -20.25 -7.50
CA MET A 756 -50.18 -20.89 -7.36
C MET A 756 -50.47 -21.12 -5.87
N ILE A 757 -51.57 -20.59 -5.38
CA ILE A 757 -52.07 -20.86 -4.02
C ILE A 757 -53.40 -21.60 -4.10
N THR A 758 -53.68 -22.42 -3.09
CA THR A 758 -54.97 -23.11 -2.95
C THR A 758 -55.66 -22.59 -1.70
N ASP A 759 -56.91 -22.16 -1.86
CA ASP A 759 -57.70 -21.68 -0.74
C ASP A 759 -58.35 -22.83 0.06
N PRO A 760 -59.00 -22.54 1.19
CA PRO A 760 -59.60 -23.58 2.03
C PRO A 760 -60.68 -24.46 1.39
N TYR A 761 -61.17 -24.11 0.20
CA TYR A 761 -62.22 -24.81 -0.54
C TYR A 761 -61.67 -25.48 -1.81
N GLY A 762 -60.35 -25.53 -1.98
CA GLY A 762 -59.70 -26.20 -3.11
C GLY A 762 -59.62 -25.36 -4.39
N VAL A 763 -59.96 -24.07 -4.34
CA VAL A 763 -59.82 -23.19 -5.50
C VAL A 763 -58.39 -22.69 -5.59
N GLN A 764 -57.84 -22.70 -6.81
CA GLN A 764 -56.47 -22.28 -7.07
C GLN A 764 -56.43 -20.88 -7.68
N TYR A 765 -55.51 -20.04 -7.19
CA TYR A 765 -55.27 -18.68 -7.70
C TYR A 765 -53.82 -18.48 -8.08
N LEU A 766 -53.58 -17.64 -9.09
CA LEU A 766 -52.24 -17.19 -9.48
C LEU A 766 -51.97 -15.82 -8.86
N LEU A 767 -50.97 -15.76 -7.99
CA LEU A 767 -50.49 -14.55 -7.35
C LEU A 767 -49.30 -13.95 -8.12
N LYS A 768 -49.22 -12.62 -8.10
CA LYS A 768 -48.07 -11.83 -8.55
C LYS A 768 -47.66 -10.84 -7.46
N ASP A 769 -46.41 -10.39 -7.52
CA ASP A 769 -45.95 -9.28 -6.68
C ASP A 769 -46.88 -8.08 -6.78
N GLY A 770 -47.23 -7.50 -5.63
CA GLY A 770 -48.16 -6.39 -5.53
C GLY A 770 -49.63 -6.79 -5.30
N ASP A 771 -49.98 -8.09 -5.29
CA ASP A 771 -51.34 -8.50 -4.95
C ASP A 771 -51.65 -8.21 -3.48
N VAL A 772 -52.68 -7.40 -3.23
CA VAL A 772 -53.02 -6.92 -1.86
C VAL A 772 -54.35 -7.46 -1.34
N VAL A 773 -55.41 -7.49 -2.17
CA VAL A 773 -56.77 -7.85 -1.75
C VAL A 773 -57.52 -8.52 -2.90
N PHE A 774 -58.32 -9.54 -2.58
CA PHE A 774 -59.28 -10.18 -3.47
C PHE A 774 -60.68 -9.74 -3.07
N TYR A 775 -61.31 -8.92 -3.91
CA TYR A 775 -62.70 -8.50 -3.74
C TYR A 775 -63.66 -9.53 -4.32
N ASP A 776 -64.75 -9.86 -3.61
CA ASP A 776 -65.81 -10.69 -4.20
C ASP A 776 -66.49 -9.93 -5.35
N ALA A 777 -66.46 -10.47 -6.56
CA ALA A 777 -67.04 -9.82 -7.74
C ALA A 777 -68.58 -9.85 -7.76
N ASN A 778 -69.19 -10.68 -6.91
CA ASN A 778 -70.65 -10.84 -6.78
C ASN A 778 -71.23 -10.20 -5.51
N LYS A 779 -70.39 -9.72 -4.57
CA LYS A 779 -70.86 -9.10 -3.33
C LYS A 779 -70.43 -7.64 -3.21
N SER A 780 -71.29 -6.87 -2.59
CA SER A 780 -71.16 -5.44 -2.39
C SER A 780 -71.41 -5.06 -0.94
N SER A 781 -70.85 -3.93 -0.51
CA SER A 781 -71.26 -3.27 0.73
C SER A 781 -72.76 -2.97 0.75
N TYR A 782 -73.42 -2.80 -0.40
CA TYR A 782 -74.86 -2.61 -0.45
C TYR A 782 -75.66 -3.80 0.09
N ASP A 783 -75.11 -5.02 0.02
CA ASP A 783 -75.77 -6.23 0.52
C ASP A 783 -75.92 -6.21 2.06
N ASP A 784 -75.08 -5.44 2.76
CA ASP A 784 -75.10 -5.34 4.24
C ASP A 784 -76.03 -4.25 4.76
N TYR A 785 -76.45 -3.31 3.90
CA TYR A 785 -77.26 -2.15 4.28
C TYR A 785 -78.60 -2.08 3.52
N ALA A 786 -78.90 -3.05 2.66
CA ALA A 786 -80.21 -3.18 2.06
C ALA A 786 -81.26 -3.46 3.16
N PRO A 787 -82.34 -2.65 3.27
CA PRO A 787 -83.41 -2.95 4.19
C PRO A 787 -84.05 -4.28 3.77
N ASN A 788 -84.02 -5.28 4.65
CA ASN A 788 -84.83 -6.49 4.51
C ASN A 788 -86.31 -6.06 4.61
N GLY A 789 -86.87 -5.62 3.50
CA GLY A 789 -88.32 -5.44 3.37
C GLY A 789 -88.96 -6.82 3.37
N THR A 790 -89.62 -7.16 4.46
CA THR A 790 -90.69 -8.17 4.44
C THR A 790 -91.77 -7.67 3.48
N HIS A 791 -91.94 -8.35 2.37
CA HIS A 791 -93.19 -8.40 1.62
C HIS A 791 -93.59 -9.84 1.42
#